data_AF-A0A7W4H068-F1
#
_entry.id   AF-A0A7W4H068-F1
#
_cell.length_a   1.000
_cell.length_b   1.000
_cell.length_c   1.000
_cell.angle_alpha   90.00
_cell.angle_beta   90.00
_cell.angle_gamma   90.00
#
_symmetry.space_group_name_H-M   'P 1'
#
loop_
_entity.id
_entity.type
_entity.pdbx_description
1 polymer ?
#
loop_
_entity_poly.entity_id
_entity_poly.type
_entity_poly.pdbx_seq_one_letter_code
_entity_poly.pdbx_strand_id
1 'polypeptide(L)'
;MSAWLYAVGRWCYRRRLTVIGLWLSALLVLGLAAVTFGGSFNNAFEIPSSKSQEALDKLRMTFPQGAALSALAIVVAPEGEQVTDSRTEIEASLEEFGELSMVEAVTSPWNEYVDGLISDSGRAAIIQLSLDFDGQSPTEEQLEPISEVADALQAAMPEGTQVSMGGEAYNIELPHLSVIEAIGLVVALVVLTVVLGSIVAAGLPLLTAITGVGIAMALMFLLTSIFDINSTTPLLSVMLGLAVGIDYALFILSRHRDQLREGLDPEESAGRAVGTSGSAVVFAGLTVFIALLGLGVANIPFLTVMGIFAAITVAVAVAIALTFLPALMGVMGERMRPKPRKAAAKPRKHGGAFAWWVNLTTSRPVLTIVLVVSSLVALALPALGLQVSLPNAGQQRPDQPARIAFDLIAEHFGPGVNGPLIVTADIIGSTDPLGLMASLKADIEQMDGVASVPLATPNPNADTGLIQIVPETGPDDPATADLVRALQGRADDWEESYGVSTNVTGLTAVQIDISEKLTAALLPFGLLVVGLSLVLLAAVFRSVWVPIKATVGYLLSVSAAFGATALVFNYGFLKEVVNLERGMPIISFLPILLMGILFGLAMDYEVFLVSRMREEYVHGKSPLEAIRGGFVASGPVVMAAAVIMVAVFAFFVPQGMSAIKPIAFALAVGVAVDAFLVRMTLVPAVLALLGERAWWLPKWLDRLLPTFDVEGEVLSTEMALKGWPGDGSLLYAEGLTVDGVVGPIDLKLVPGNVIGLVGPVGARTGAALALSGRLETTGGRARVAGALLPQAAGNARRRVTYLDLAHVDDPALALAQTNPGRVAFIDSVDLVTTPEARAALNALVDRVRADGAVVLCAAVEDHLADHTLDGVYAAPSIAHEGSRA
;
A
#
# COMPACT_ATOMS: atom_id res chain seq x y z
N MET A 1 -13.66 4.36 18.12
CA MET A 1 -13.63 4.52 16.65
C MET A 1 -14.92 4.00 16.02
N SER A 2 -15.28 2.74 16.30
CA SER A 2 -16.52 2.06 15.90
C SER A 2 -17.80 2.90 16.02
N ALA A 3 -18.05 3.57 17.15
CA ALA A 3 -19.22 4.43 17.35
C ALA A 3 -19.27 5.67 16.42
N TRP A 4 -18.11 6.25 16.09
CA TRP A 4 -18.03 7.37 15.14
C TRP A 4 -18.30 6.88 13.71
N LEU A 5 -17.70 5.76 13.32
CA LEU A 5 -17.93 5.12 12.02
C LEU A 5 -19.40 4.71 11.84
N TYR A 6 -20.05 4.23 12.90
CA TYR A 6 -21.48 3.96 12.91
C TYR A 6 -22.31 5.21 12.61
N ALA A 7 -21.99 6.34 13.24
CA ALA A 7 -22.67 7.62 12.99
C ALA A 7 -22.46 8.11 11.56
N VAL A 8 -21.23 7.99 11.03
CA VAL A 8 -20.90 8.30 9.63
C VAL A 8 -21.72 7.43 8.67
N GLY A 9 -21.75 6.11 8.88
CA GLY A 9 -22.53 5.18 8.05
C GLY A 9 -24.02 5.53 7.99
N ARG A 10 -24.64 5.84 9.14
CA ARG A 10 -26.05 6.28 9.19
C ARG A 10 -26.26 7.62 8.51
N TRP A 11 -25.36 8.58 8.71
CA TRP A 11 -25.44 9.88 8.07
C TRP A 11 -25.36 9.77 6.55
N CYS A 12 -24.41 8.98 6.03
CA CYS A 12 -24.27 8.71 4.60
C CYS A 12 -25.50 8.00 4.03
N TYR A 13 -26.07 7.03 4.75
CA TYR A 13 -27.30 6.35 4.35
C TYR A 13 -28.50 7.33 4.23
N ARG A 14 -28.67 8.21 5.21
CA ARG A 14 -29.77 9.22 5.22
C ARG A 14 -29.58 10.29 4.16
N ARG A 15 -28.36 10.82 4.01
CA ARG A 15 -27.99 11.89 3.07
C ARG A 15 -27.41 11.34 1.76
N ARG A 16 -27.84 10.14 1.36
CA ARG A 16 -27.28 9.38 0.23
C ARG A 16 -27.08 10.18 -1.06
N LEU A 17 -28.06 10.99 -1.46
CA LEU A 17 -27.97 11.77 -2.71
C LEU A 17 -26.92 12.89 -2.60
N THR A 18 -26.79 13.51 -1.43
CA THR A 18 -25.78 14.54 -1.18
C THR A 18 -24.38 13.94 -1.20
N VAL A 19 -24.19 12.79 -0.56
CA VAL A 19 -22.88 12.11 -0.51
C VAL A 19 -22.48 11.60 -1.90
N ILE A 20 -23.41 11.00 -2.64
CA ILE A 20 -23.17 10.57 -4.03
C ILE A 20 -22.83 11.78 -4.90
N GLY A 21 -23.62 12.86 -4.81
CA GLY A 21 -23.37 14.10 -5.55
C GLY A 21 -22.01 14.71 -5.24
N LEU A 22 -21.57 14.69 -3.97
CA LEU A 22 -20.27 15.21 -3.55
C LEU A 22 -19.13 14.40 -4.17
N TRP A 23 -19.16 13.08 -4.10
CA TRP A 23 -18.12 12.23 -4.71
C TRP A 23 -18.08 12.34 -6.23
N LEU A 24 -19.23 12.35 -6.90
CA LEU A 24 -19.30 12.55 -8.35
C LEU A 24 -18.83 13.96 -8.75
N SER A 25 -19.13 14.98 -7.95
CA SER A 25 -18.61 16.33 -8.18
C SER A 25 -17.11 16.42 -7.96
N ALA A 26 -16.57 15.71 -6.95
CA ALA A 26 -15.13 15.64 -6.73
C ALA A 26 -14.42 14.97 -7.91
N LEU A 27 -14.96 13.85 -8.41
CA LEU A 27 -14.45 13.19 -9.61
C LEU A 27 -14.47 14.13 -10.82
N LEU A 28 -15.58 14.86 -11.05
CA LEU A 28 -15.72 15.78 -12.17
C LEU A 28 -14.74 16.97 -12.05
N VAL A 29 -14.66 17.59 -10.88
CA VAL A 29 -13.81 18.77 -10.64
C VAL A 29 -12.33 18.39 -10.71
N LEU A 30 -11.93 17.29 -10.08
CA LEU A 30 -10.56 16.80 -10.14
C LEU A 30 -10.20 16.35 -11.56
N GLY A 31 -11.12 15.65 -12.25
CA GLY A 31 -10.89 15.21 -13.62
C GLY A 31 -10.72 16.39 -14.58
N LEU A 32 -11.55 17.44 -14.46
CA LEU A 32 -11.40 18.65 -15.25
C LEU A 32 -10.07 19.36 -14.92
N ALA A 33 -9.74 19.50 -13.63
CA ALA A 33 -8.49 20.12 -13.20
C ALA A 33 -7.27 19.34 -13.70
N ALA A 34 -7.32 18.01 -13.69
CA ALA A 34 -6.26 17.15 -14.20
C ALA A 34 -6.04 17.34 -15.71
N VAL A 35 -7.10 17.46 -16.50
CA VAL A 35 -6.98 17.71 -17.94
C VAL A 35 -6.46 19.12 -18.22
N THR A 36 -6.82 20.11 -17.40
CA THR A 36 -6.40 21.51 -17.63
C THR A 36 -5.04 21.87 -17.06
N PHE A 37 -4.60 21.22 -15.99
CA PHE A 37 -3.38 21.55 -15.24
C PHE A 37 -2.39 20.39 -15.13
N GLY A 38 -2.73 19.20 -15.63
CA GLY A 38 -1.83 18.05 -15.59
C GLY A 38 -0.64 18.24 -16.52
N GLY A 39 0.55 17.86 -16.05
CA GLY A 39 1.77 17.75 -16.83
C GLY A 39 1.97 16.36 -17.45
N SER A 40 3.09 16.16 -18.13
CA SER A 40 3.52 14.89 -18.74
C SER A 40 4.09 13.91 -17.71
N PHE A 41 4.24 12.64 -18.10
CA PHE A 41 4.93 11.62 -17.29
C PHE A 41 6.43 11.66 -17.54
N ASN A 42 7.21 11.35 -16.50
CA ASN A 42 8.66 11.27 -16.57
C ASN A 42 9.10 9.81 -16.41
N ASN A 43 9.66 9.22 -17.47
CA ASN A 43 10.09 7.83 -17.49
C ASN A 43 11.59 7.64 -17.28
N ALA A 44 12.33 8.72 -17.00
CA ALA A 44 13.71 8.62 -16.58
C ALA A 44 13.80 7.97 -15.20
N PHE A 45 14.44 6.82 -15.12
CA PHE A 45 14.78 6.20 -13.84
C PHE A 45 16.12 6.78 -13.38
N GLU A 46 16.08 7.74 -12.46
CA GLU A 46 17.30 8.40 -11.96
C GLU A 46 17.50 8.15 -10.45
N ILE A 47 18.77 8.03 -10.05
CA ILE A 47 19.19 8.08 -8.64
C ILE A 47 20.26 9.16 -8.52
N PRO A 48 19.95 10.37 -7.98
CA PRO A 48 20.84 11.54 -7.95
C PRO A 48 22.17 11.40 -7.18
N SER A 49 22.53 10.19 -6.76
CA SER A 49 23.72 9.87 -5.96
C SER A 49 24.36 8.52 -6.35
N SER A 50 24.01 7.94 -7.50
CA SER A 50 24.81 6.83 -8.05
C SER A 50 25.97 7.40 -8.86
N LYS A 51 27.12 6.69 -8.82
CA LYS A 51 28.31 7.08 -9.58
C LYS A 51 28.00 7.19 -11.08
N SER A 52 27.22 6.25 -11.62
CA SER A 52 26.83 6.26 -13.03
C SER A 52 25.95 7.45 -13.39
N GLN A 53 25.06 7.90 -12.48
CA GLN A 53 24.23 9.08 -12.71
C GLN A 53 25.05 10.37 -12.63
N GLU A 54 25.92 10.52 -11.61
CA GLU A 54 26.80 11.68 -11.50
C GLU A 54 27.72 11.82 -12.72
N ALA A 55 28.18 10.69 -13.25
CA ALA A 55 28.96 10.65 -14.49
C ALA A 55 28.12 11.01 -15.73
N LEU A 56 26.85 10.59 -15.79
CA LEU A 56 25.93 10.98 -16.86
C LEU A 56 25.61 12.48 -16.80
N ASP A 57 25.39 13.02 -15.61
CA ASP A 57 25.11 14.44 -15.39
C ASP A 57 26.32 15.30 -15.78
N LYS A 58 27.54 14.86 -15.45
CA LYS A 58 28.78 15.48 -15.93
C LYS A 58 28.90 15.38 -17.44
N LEU A 59 28.61 14.21 -18.02
CA LEU A 59 28.63 14.00 -19.47
C LEU A 59 27.65 14.95 -20.18
N ARG A 60 26.44 15.18 -19.64
CA ARG A 60 25.49 16.18 -20.15
C ARG A 60 26.07 17.60 -20.18
N MET A 61 26.96 17.94 -19.25
CA MET A 61 27.59 19.27 -19.18
C MET A 61 28.80 19.42 -20.09
N THR A 62 29.64 18.38 -20.21
CA THR A 62 30.93 18.46 -20.95
C THR A 62 30.88 17.88 -22.35
N PHE A 63 29.86 17.06 -22.64
CA PHE A 63 29.63 16.34 -23.90
C PHE A 63 28.11 16.19 -24.20
N PRO A 64 27.35 17.29 -24.41
CA PRO A 64 25.89 17.25 -24.51
C PRO A 64 25.37 16.26 -25.57
N GLN A 65 26.04 16.19 -26.72
CA GLN A 65 25.72 15.27 -27.82
C GLN A 65 25.81 13.79 -27.41
N GLY A 66 26.71 13.44 -26.48
CA GLY A 66 26.88 12.09 -25.96
C GLY A 66 25.86 11.69 -24.88
N ALA A 67 25.01 12.64 -24.46
CA ALA A 67 24.00 12.45 -23.42
C ALA A 67 22.59 12.93 -23.82
N ALA A 68 22.41 13.31 -25.09
CA ALA A 68 21.13 13.69 -25.68
C ALA A 68 20.18 12.47 -25.77
N LEU A 69 18.88 12.73 -25.82
CA LEU A 69 17.89 11.66 -26.00
C LEU A 69 18.11 11.02 -27.37
N SER A 70 18.36 9.72 -27.39
CA SER A 70 18.67 9.02 -28.65
C SER A 70 17.42 8.40 -29.29
N ALA A 71 17.31 8.53 -30.60
CA ALA A 71 16.51 7.66 -31.45
C ALA A 71 17.42 7.02 -32.50
N LEU A 72 17.00 5.89 -33.06
CA LEU A 72 17.71 5.26 -34.17
C LEU A 72 16.72 4.71 -35.18
N ALA A 73 17.13 4.65 -36.44
CA ALA A 73 16.49 3.86 -37.47
C ALA A 73 17.43 2.72 -37.88
N ILE A 74 16.98 1.48 -37.78
CA ILE A 74 17.69 0.35 -38.37
C ILE A 74 17.10 0.05 -39.74
N VAL A 75 17.97 -0.09 -40.74
CA VAL A 75 17.62 -0.46 -42.11
C VAL A 75 18.27 -1.81 -42.41
N VAL A 76 17.47 -2.79 -42.82
CA VAL A 76 17.93 -4.14 -43.17
C VAL A 76 17.54 -4.44 -44.61
N ALA A 77 18.52 -4.61 -45.47
CA ALA A 77 18.34 -4.96 -46.88
C ALA A 77 17.72 -6.37 -47.05
N PRO A 78 17.01 -6.64 -48.15
CA PRO A 78 16.47 -7.96 -48.46
C PRO A 78 17.58 -9.00 -48.62
N GLU A 79 17.22 -10.29 -48.57
CA GLU A 79 18.20 -11.37 -48.70
C GLU A 79 18.96 -11.29 -50.03
N GLY A 80 20.29 -11.18 -49.95
CA GLY A 80 21.19 -11.14 -51.11
C GLY A 80 21.55 -9.74 -51.60
N GLU A 81 20.96 -8.69 -51.03
CA GLU A 81 21.31 -7.28 -51.30
C GLU A 81 22.10 -6.68 -50.13
N GLN A 82 22.84 -5.60 -50.40
CA GLN A 82 23.58 -4.86 -49.37
C GLN A 82 22.98 -3.47 -49.17
N VAL A 83 23.12 -2.92 -47.97
CA VAL A 83 22.62 -1.57 -47.67
C VAL A 83 23.35 -0.50 -48.48
N THR A 84 24.56 -0.80 -48.94
CA THR A 84 25.32 0.06 -49.86
C THR A 84 24.63 0.27 -51.20
N ASP A 85 23.78 -0.67 -51.64
CA ASP A 85 23.04 -0.57 -52.90
C ASP A 85 21.93 0.48 -52.81
N SER A 86 21.45 0.77 -51.60
CA SER A 86 20.42 1.76 -51.26
C SER A 86 20.99 2.99 -50.55
N ARG A 87 22.29 3.27 -50.72
CA ARG A 87 22.98 4.37 -50.05
C ARG A 87 22.39 5.73 -50.37
N THR A 88 21.97 5.95 -51.62
CA THR A 88 21.46 7.27 -52.07
C THR A 88 20.18 7.64 -51.32
N GLU A 89 19.28 6.68 -51.19
CA GLU A 89 18.01 6.83 -50.50
C GLU A 89 18.19 6.99 -48.99
N ILE A 90 19.13 6.24 -48.40
CA ILE A 90 19.46 6.41 -46.98
C ILE A 90 20.07 7.79 -46.74
N GLU A 91 21.03 8.24 -47.55
CA GLU A 91 21.62 9.58 -47.41
C GLU A 91 20.58 10.69 -47.62
N ALA A 92 19.61 10.51 -48.54
CA ALA A 92 18.50 11.45 -48.70
C ALA A 92 17.62 11.54 -47.43
N SER A 93 17.34 10.41 -46.77
CA SER A 93 16.58 10.43 -45.51
C SER A 93 17.32 11.16 -44.37
N LEU A 94 18.66 11.22 -44.39
CA LEU A 94 19.42 11.96 -43.38
C LEU A 94 19.16 13.47 -43.48
N GLU A 95 18.99 13.99 -44.69
CA GLU A 95 18.61 15.40 -44.90
C GLU A 95 17.21 15.65 -44.36
N GLU A 96 16.24 14.77 -44.66
CA GLU A 96 14.87 14.87 -44.16
C GLU A 96 14.79 14.81 -42.62
N PHE A 97 15.54 13.89 -41.99
CA PHE A 97 15.67 13.85 -40.53
C PHE A 97 16.26 15.14 -39.97
N GLY A 98 17.28 15.71 -40.63
CA GLY A 98 17.95 16.93 -40.19
C GLY A 98 17.12 18.22 -40.35
N GLU A 99 16.06 18.20 -41.17
CA GLU A 99 15.12 19.32 -41.30
C GLU A 99 14.10 19.40 -40.14
N LEU A 100 13.96 18.32 -39.37
CA LEU A 100 13.04 18.26 -38.23
C LEU A 100 13.58 19.08 -37.06
N SER A 101 12.76 20.00 -36.53
CA SER A 101 13.18 20.94 -35.49
C SER A 101 13.59 20.30 -34.16
N MET A 102 13.15 19.07 -33.89
CA MET A 102 13.47 18.30 -32.69
C MET A 102 14.75 17.47 -32.81
N VAL A 103 15.35 17.40 -34.01
CA VAL A 103 16.57 16.63 -34.28
C VAL A 103 17.77 17.58 -34.22
N GLU A 104 18.64 17.38 -33.23
CA GLU A 104 19.85 18.19 -33.05
C GLU A 104 20.98 17.72 -33.97
N ALA A 105 21.12 16.40 -34.11
CA ALA A 105 22.15 15.79 -34.93
C ALA A 105 21.69 14.46 -35.53
N VAL A 106 22.12 14.20 -36.77
CA VAL A 106 21.91 12.93 -37.48
C VAL A 106 23.28 12.35 -37.82
N THR A 107 23.52 11.10 -37.42
CA THR A 107 24.76 10.39 -37.73
C THR A 107 24.52 9.38 -38.84
N SER A 108 25.21 9.58 -39.97
CA SER A 108 25.20 8.68 -41.12
C SER A 108 25.83 7.32 -40.76
N PRO A 109 25.32 6.19 -41.31
CA PRO A 109 25.99 4.90 -41.21
C PRO A 109 27.42 4.86 -41.79
N TRP A 110 27.75 5.79 -42.70
CA TRP A 110 29.07 5.91 -43.33
C TRP A 110 29.92 7.04 -42.73
N ASN A 111 29.66 7.44 -41.48
CA ASN A 111 30.44 8.47 -40.80
C ASN A 111 31.91 8.04 -40.63
N GLU A 112 32.86 8.93 -40.94
CA GLU A 112 34.31 8.63 -40.86
C GLU A 112 34.84 8.50 -39.42
N TYR A 113 34.07 8.92 -38.42
CA TYR A 113 34.46 8.98 -37.01
C TYR A 113 33.74 7.95 -36.13
N VAL A 114 32.79 7.19 -36.68
CA VAL A 114 31.99 6.21 -35.93
C VAL A 114 32.00 4.87 -36.65
N ASP A 115 32.70 3.90 -36.07
CA ASP A 115 32.74 2.53 -36.57
C ASP A 115 31.53 1.72 -36.07
N GLY A 116 31.16 0.66 -36.81
CA GLY A 116 30.16 -0.32 -36.37
C GLY A 116 28.69 0.06 -36.62
N LEU A 117 28.41 1.11 -37.41
CA LEU A 117 27.04 1.46 -37.84
C LEU A 117 26.55 0.66 -39.05
N ILE A 118 27.41 -0.15 -39.67
CA ILE A 118 27.08 -1.10 -40.73
C ILE A 118 27.45 -2.49 -40.22
N SER A 119 26.56 -3.46 -40.41
CA SER A 119 26.81 -4.83 -39.96
C SER A 119 28.00 -5.46 -40.69
N ASP A 120 28.67 -6.43 -40.07
CA ASP A 120 29.79 -7.16 -40.69
C ASP A 120 29.40 -7.82 -42.03
N SER A 121 28.12 -8.17 -42.16
CA SER A 121 27.53 -8.74 -43.38
C SER A 121 27.22 -7.70 -44.48
N GLY A 122 27.29 -6.39 -44.18
CA GLY A 122 26.90 -5.30 -45.08
C GLY A 122 25.39 -5.19 -45.32
N ARG A 123 24.57 -6.00 -44.64
CA ARG A 123 23.13 -6.15 -44.87
C ARG A 123 22.28 -5.23 -43.98
N ALA A 124 22.81 -4.74 -42.86
CA ALA A 124 22.09 -3.82 -42.00
C ALA A 124 22.91 -2.54 -41.75
N ALA A 125 22.20 -1.42 -41.57
CA ALA A 125 22.78 -0.13 -41.20
C ALA A 125 21.94 0.55 -40.12
N ILE A 126 22.60 1.30 -39.24
CA ILE A 126 21.96 2.08 -38.18
C ILE A 126 22.17 3.57 -38.46
N ILE A 127 21.07 4.30 -38.55
CA ILE A 127 21.05 5.77 -38.53
C ILE A 127 20.79 6.19 -37.09
N GLN A 128 21.65 7.02 -36.52
CA GLN A 128 21.46 7.55 -35.15
C GLN A 128 20.96 8.99 -35.19
N LEU A 129 19.98 9.28 -34.35
CA LEU A 129 19.34 10.59 -34.20
C LEU A 129 19.54 11.06 -32.76
N SER A 130 20.07 12.26 -32.59
CA SER A 130 20.10 12.97 -31.30
C SER A 130 18.91 13.94 -31.26
N LEU A 131 18.04 13.76 -30.28
CA LEU A 131 16.81 14.53 -30.12
C LEU A 131 16.91 15.48 -28.94
N ASP A 132 16.31 16.67 -29.09
CA ASP A 132 16.15 17.65 -28.03
C ASP A 132 14.66 17.98 -27.82
N PHE A 133 14.22 17.78 -26.58
CA PHE A 133 12.86 18.08 -26.11
C PHE A 133 12.89 18.90 -24.82
N ASP A 134 13.91 19.73 -24.62
CA ASP A 134 14.08 20.57 -23.42
C ASP A 134 14.02 19.75 -22.11
N GLY A 135 14.51 18.51 -22.15
CA GLY A 135 14.50 17.57 -21.02
C GLY A 135 13.15 16.92 -20.71
N GLN A 136 12.14 17.04 -21.59
CA GLN A 136 10.86 16.34 -21.45
C GLN A 136 10.82 15.02 -22.21
N SER A 137 10.02 14.07 -21.72
CA SER A 137 9.67 12.86 -22.49
C SER A 137 8.84 13.25 -23.72
N PRO A 138 9.20 12.80 -24.93
CA PRO A 138 8.42 13.08 -26.12
C PRO A 138 7.05 12.41 -26.08
N THR A 139 6.04 13.05 -26.66
CA THR A 139 4.73 12.44 -26.93
C THR A 139 4.75 11.67 -28.26
N GLU A 140 3.81 10.75 -28.45
CA GLU A 140 3.65 10.04 -29.74
C GLU A 140 3.49 11.03 -30.91
N GLU A 141 2.70 12.10 -30.72
CA GLU A 141 2.50 13.17 -31.70
C GLU A 141 3.81 13.92 -32.03
N GLN A 142 4.74 14.01 -31.08
CA GLN A 142 6.06 14.60 -31.32
C GLN A 142 7.02 13.64 -32.03
N LEU A 143 6.85 12.33 -31.92
CA LEU A 143 7.67 11.32 -32.63
C LEU A 143 7.10 10.93 -33.99
N GLU A 144 5.85 11.29 -34.27
CA GLU A 144 5.17 11.01 -35.54
C GLU A 144 5.96 11.53 -36.75
N PRO A 145 6.47 12.78 -36.78
CA PRO A 145 7.25 13.26 -37.92
C PRO A 145 8.52 12.47 -38.20
N ILE A 146 9.21 11.99 -37.15
CA ILE A 146 10.41 11.15 -37.30
C ILE A 146 10.02 9.79 -37.88
N SER A 147 8.88 9.24 -37.42
CA SER A 147 8.36 7.96 -37.89
C SER A 147 7.89 8.04 -39.34
N GLU A 148 7.30 9.16 -39.76
CA GLU A 148 6.91 9.41 -41.15
C GLU A 148 8.10 9.41 -42.11
N VAL A 149 9.25 9.98 -41.71
CA VAL A 149 10.49 9.92 -42.52
C VAL A 149 11.00 8.48 -42.63
N ALA A 150 10.93 7.70 -41.55
CA ALA A 150 11.30 6.28 -41.59
C ALA A 150 10.38 5.45 -42.49
N ASP A 151 9.06 5.73 -42.47
CA ASP A 151 8.07 5.10 -43.35
C ASP A 151 8.27 5.52 -44.83
N ALA A 152 8.63 6.78 -45.07
CA ALA A 152 8.98 7.26 -46.41
C ALA A 152 10.26 6.58 -46.94
N LEU A 153 11.28 6.41 -46.09
CA LEU A 153 12.48 5.64 -46.41
C LEU A 153 12.10 4.19 -46.73
N GLN A 154 11.31 3.53 -45.89
CA GLN A 154 10.80 2.17 -46.12
C GLN A 154 10.10 2.03 -47.47
N ALA A 155 9.32 3.03 -47.88
CA ALA A 155 8.58 3.04 -49.14
C ALA A 155 9.47 3.31 -50.38
N ALA A 156 10.59 4.02 -50.19
CA ALA A 156 11.58 4.27 -51.23
C ALA A 156 12.55 3.08 -51.46
N MET A 157 12.61 2.15 -50.51
CA MET A 157 13.49 0.97 -50.55
C MET A 157 12.96 -0.18 -51.43
N PRO A 158 13.83 -1.10 -51.89
CA PRO A 158 13.42 -2.34 -52.56
C PRO A 158 12.45 -3.18 -51.72
N GLU A 159 11.55 -3.92 -52.40
CA GLU A 159 10.62 -4.83 -51.74
C GLU A 159 11.37 -5.86 -50.87
N GLY A 160 11.00 -5.96 -49.60
CA GLY A 160 11.63 -6.86 -48.63
C GLY A 160 12.66 -6.20 -47.71
N THR A 161 12.97 -4.91 -47.92
CA THR A 161 13.72 -4.09 -46.95
C THR A 161 12.89 -3.91 -45.69
N GLN A 162 13.53 -3.88 -44.52
CA GLN A 162 12.88 -3.56 -43.24
C GLN A 162 13.53 -2.32 -42.64
N VAL A 163 12.71 -1.32 -42.30
CA VAL A 163 13.09 -0.11 -41.59
C VAL A 163 12.29 -0.08 -40.30
N SER A 164 12.97 0.15 -39.18
CA SER A 164 12.28 0.24 -37.90
C SER A 164 12.93 1.27 -36.99
N MET A 165 12.09 2.02 -36.28
CA MET A 165 12.52 3.02 -35.31
C MET A 165 12.71 2.40 -33.94
N GLY A 166 13.82 2.75 -33.30
CA GLY A 166 14.17 2.36 -31.95
C GLY A 166 14.90 3.48 -31.20
N GLY A 167 15.64 3.10 -30.17
CA GLY A 167 16.33 4.04 -29.29
C GLY A 167 15.48 4.44 -28.08
N GLU A 168 16.03 5.31 -27.24
CA GLU A 168 15.42 5.71 -25.97
C GLU A 168 14.06 6.39 -26.16
N ALA A 169 13.93 7.25 -27.17
CA ALA A 169 12.69 7.98 -27.44
C ALA A 169 11.50 7.06 -27.74
N TYR A 170 11.74 5.90 -28.37
CA TYR A 170 10.72 4.93 -28.75
C TYR A 170 10.48 3.84 -27.67
N ASN A 171 11.24 3.85 -26.57
CA ASN A 171 11.09 2.89 -25.48
C ASN A 171 9.97 3.24 -24.49
N ILE A 172 9.27 4.35 -24.71
CA ILE A 172 8.23 4.87 -23.82
C ILE A 172 6.87 4.27 -24.19
N GLU A 173 6.37 3.32 -23.40
CA GLU A 173 4.96 2.89 -23.49
C GLU A 173 4.06 3.84 -22.67
N LEU A 174 3.16 4.56 -23.33
CA LEU A 174 2.17 5.41 -22.68
C LEU A 174 0.97 4.58 -22.18
N PRO A 175 0.46 4.85 -20.96
CA PRO A 175 -0.68 4.13 -20.42
C PRO A 175 -1.96 4.52 -21.16
N HIS A 176 -2.59 3.56 -21.85
CA HIS A 176 -3.87 3.73 -22.52
C HIS A 176 -4.94 2.82 -21.90
N LEU A 177 -6.16 3.35 -21.76
CA LEU A 177 -7.32 2.57 -21.33
C LEU A 177 -7.67 1.56 -22.44
N SER A 178 -7.27 0.32 -22.25
CA SER A 178 -7.54 -0.73 -23.23
C SER A 178 -8.97 -1.27 -23.08
N VAL A 179 -9.60 -1.66 -24.20
CA VAL A 179 -10.86 -2.45 -24.21
C VAL A 179 -10.77 -3.67 -23.29
N ILE A 180 -9.55 -4.16 -23.11
CA ILE A 180 -9.23 -5.29 -22.26
C ILE A 180 -9.54 -4.98 -20.79
N GLU A 181 -9.22 -3.80 -20.26
CA GLU A 181 -9.53 -3.45 -18.86
C GLU A 181 -11.04 -3.55 -18.57
N ALA A 182 -11.88 -3.20 -19.55
CA ALA A 182 -13.33 -3.35 -19.45
C ALA A 182 -13.75 -4.83 -19.34
N ILE A 183 -13.06 -5.74 -20.03
CA ILE A 183 -13.30 -7.20 -19.90
C ILE A 183 -12.95 -7.67 -18.50
N GLY A 184 -11.86 -7.18 -17.90
CA GLY A 184 -11.47 -7.49 -16.53
C GLY A 184 -12.53 -7.10 -15.52
N LEU A 185 -13.13 -5.91 -15.67
CA LEU A 185 -14.25 -5.45 -14.86
C LEU A 185 -15.50 -6.34 -15.03
N VAL A 186 -15.78 -6.81 -16.25
CA VAL A 186 -16.88 -7.75 -16.52
C VAL A 186 -16.63 -9.09 -15.81
N VAL A 187 -15.41 -9.63 -15.86
CA VAL A 187 -15.06 -10.87 -15.15
C VAL A 187 -15.18 -10.68 -13.64
N ALA A 188 -14.66 -9.58 -13.09
CA ALA A 188 -14.83 -9.25 -11.68
C ALA A 188 -16.31 -9.18 -11.29
N LEU A 189 -17.16 -8.56 -12.14
CA LEU A 189 -18.61 -8.51 -11.94
C LEU A 189 -19.23 -9.92 -11.93
N VAL A 190 -18.81 -10.81 -12.84
CA VAL A 190 -19.30 -12.20 -12.88
C VAL A 190 -18.93 -12.94 -11.59
N VAL A 191 -17.66 -12.87 -11.16
CA VAL A 191 -17.20 -13.51 -9.93
C VAL A 191 -17.94 -12.95 -8.71
N LEU A 192 -18.04 -11.63 -8.58
CA LEU A 192 -18.82 -10.96 -7.53
C LEU A 192 -20.29 -11.39 -7.54
N THR A 193 -20.89 -11.54 -8.73
CA THR A 193 -22.28 -11.97 -8.86
C THR A 193 -22.49 -13.39 -8.36
N VAL A 194 -21.56 -14.31 -8.68
CA VAL A 194 -21.57 -15.69 -8.19
C VAL A 194 -21.42 -15.74 -6.67
N VAL A 195 -20.48 -14.98 -6.13
CA VAL A 195 -20.20 -14.91 -4.69
C VAL A 195 -21.38 -14.31 -3.90
N LEU A 196 -21.90 -13.16 -4.34
CA LEU A 196 -22.94 -12.42 -3.62
C LEU A 196 -24.35 -12.92 -3.93
N GLY A 197 -24.53 -13.70 -4.99
CA GLY A 197 -25.82 -14.21 -5.46
C GLY A 197 -26.76 -13.11 -5.95
N SER A 198 -26.23 -11.95 -6.37
CA SER A 198 -27.00 -10.81 -6.84
C SER A 198 -26.13 -9.85 -7.66
N ILE A 199 -26.54 -9.58 -8.90
CA ILE A 199 -25.84 -8.64 -9.79
C ILE A 199 -25.87 -7.20 -9.26
N VAL A 200 -26.98 -6.81 -8.61
CA VAL A 200 -27.11 -5.49 -7.98
C VAL A 200 -26.10 -5.35 -6.83
N ALA A 201 -25.97 -6.38 -6.00
CA ALA A 201 -24.99 -6.37 -4.92
C ALA A 201 -23.55 -6.39 -5.46
N ALA A 202 -23.29 -7.09 -6.56
CA ALA A 202 -21.98 -7.13 -7.21
C ALA A 202 -21.59 -5.79 -7.85
N GLY A 203 -22.57 -5.04 -8.38
CA GLY A 203 -22.31 -3.73 -8.98
C GLY A 203 -21.86 -2.66 -7.99
N LEU A 204 -22.24 -2.76 -6.71
CA LEU A 204 -21.89 -1.76 -5.70
C LEU A 204 -20.36 -1.68 -5.44
N PRO A 205 -19.67 -2.79 -5.08
CA PRO A 205 -18.22 -2.79 -4.91
C PRO A 205 -17.45 -2.33 -6.15
N LEU A 206 -17.92 -2.74 -7.34
CA LEU A 206 -17.29 -2.36 -8.60
C LEU A 206 -17.42 -0.85 -8.85
N LEU A 207 -18.61 -0.28 -8.65
CA LEU A 207 -18.86 1.15 -8.85
C LEU A 207 -18.07 2.01 -7.85
N THR A 208 -17.94 1.56 -6.60
CA THR A 208 -17.11 2.23 -5.60
C THR A 208 -15.63 2.18 -5.98
N ALA A 209 -15.14 1.03 -6.46
CA ALA A 209 -13.75 0.86 -6.85
C ALA A 209 -13.39 1.73 -8.07
N ILE A 210 -14.21 1.72 -9.13
CA ILE A 210 -14.02 2.56 -10.32
C ILE A 210 -14.01 4.04 -9.95
N THR A 211 -14.94 4.48 -9.09
CA THR A 211 -14.99 5.89 -8.65
C THR A 211 -13.73 6.27 -7.88
N GLY A 212 -13.24 5.37 -7.01
CA GLY A 212 -12.01 5.61 -6.25
C GLY A 212 -10.75 5.67 -7.09
N VAL A 213 -10.63 4.74 -8.04
CA VAL A 213 -9.53 4.77 -9.01
C VAL A 213 -9.60 6.03 -9.87
N GLY A 214 -10.78 6.41 -10.37
CA GLY A 214 -10.94 7.64 -11.15
C GLY A 214 -10.51 8.89 -10.38
N ILE A 215 -10.84 8.99 -9.10
CA ILE A 215 -10.43 10.12 -8.24
C ILE A 215 -8.92 10.08 -7.97
N ALA A 216 -8.36 8.89 -7.68
CA ALA A 216 -6.93 8.74 -7.45
C ALA A 216 -6.11 9.08 -8.70
N MET A 217 -6.58 8.66 -9.88
CA MET A 217 -5.97 8.98 -11.17
C MET A 217 -6.05 10.48 -11.46
N ALA A 218 -7.21 11.10 -11.28
CA ALA A 218 -7.36 12.55 -11.47
C ALA A 218 -6.44 13.35 -10.53
N LEU A 219 -6.32 12.92 -9.27
CA LEU A 219 -5.41 13.52 -8.32
C LEU A 219 -3.94 13.32 -8.73
N MET A 220 -3.59 12.14 -9.23
CA MET A 220 -2.25 11.84 -9.73
C MET A 220 -1.88 12.70 -10.93
N PHE A 221 -2.74 12.76 -11.95
CA PHE A 221 -2.54 13.62 -13.12
C PHE A 221 -2.44 15.10 -12.77
N LEU A 222 -3.21 15.59 -11.80
CA LEU A 222 -3.07 16.97 -11.33
C LEU A 222 -1.67 17.22 -10.72
N LEU A 223 -1.14 16.22 -10.02
CA LEU A 223 0.14 16.30 -9.31
C LEU A 223 1.37 16.06 -10.21
N THR A 224 1.22 15.60 -11.46
CA THR A 224 2.34 15.51 -12.41
C THR A 224 2.96 16.87 -12.72
N SER A 225 2.23 17.97 -12.49
CA SER A 225 2.75 19.34 -12.65
C SER A 225 3.78 19.74 -11.60
N ILE A 226 3.85 19.03 -10.47
CA ILE A 226 4.72 19.36 -9.33
C ILE A 226 5.70 18.22 -9.02
N PHE A 227 5.34 16.99 -9.38
CA PHE A 227 6.14 15.79 -9.12
C PHE A 227 6.40 15.03 -10.42
N ASP A 228 7.62 14.53 -10.59
CA ASP A 228 7.97 13.57 -11.63
C ASP A 228 7.32 12.21 -11.33
N ILE A 229 6.34 11.82 -12.15
CA ILE A 229 5.61 10.57 -12.02
C ILE A 229 5.91 9.68 -13.22
N ASN A 230 6.36 8.47 -12.96
CA ASN A 230 6.59 7.45 -13.98
C ASN A 230 5.27 6.84 -14.49
N SER A 231 5.20 6.51 -15.78
CA SER A 231 4.01 5.93 -16.45
C SER A 231 3.53 4.59 -15.84
N THR A 232 4.39 3.90 -15.09
CA THR A 232 4.05 2.67 -14.36
C THR A 232 3.21 2.94 -13.10
N THR A 233 3.34 4.13 -12.49
CA THR A 233 2.67 4.49 -11.23
C THR A 233 1.14 4.55 -11.36
N PRO A 234 0.55 5.17 -12.42
CA PRO A 234 -0.89 5.13 -12.65
C PRO A 234 -1.44 3.71 -12.76
N LEU A 235 -0.74 2.83 -13.49
CA LEU A 235 -1.19 1.46 -13.72
C LEU A 235 -1.21 0.64 -12.43
N LEU A 236 -0.18 0.79 -11.60
CA LEU A 236 -0.15 0.18 -10.27
C LEU A 236 -1.28 0.71 -9.38
N SER A 237 -1.62 2.00 -9.51
CA SER A 237 -2.71 2.60 -8.75
C SER A 237 -4.09 2.11 -9.21
N VAL A 238 -4.30 1.89 -10.51
CA VAL A 238 -5.52 1.24 -11.02
C VAL A 238 -5.65 -0.18 -10.47
N MET A 239 -4.60 -0.98 -10.63
CA MET A 239 -4.60 -2.39 -10.21
C MET A 239 -4.82 -2.53 -8.70
N LEU A 240 -4.08 -1.76 -7.89
CA LEU A 240 -4.20 -1.76 -6.43
C LEU A 240 -5.55 -1.18 -5.98
N GLY A 241 -5.96 -0.05 -6.54
CA GLY A 241 -7.19 0.64 -6.19
C GLY A 241 -8.44 -0.18 -6.50
N LEU A 242 -8.44 -0.92 -7.61
CA LEU A 242 -9.50 -1.88 -7.92
C LEU A 242 -9.52 -3.04 -6.93
N ALA A 243 -8.38 -3.69 -6.68
CA ALA A 243 -8.31 -4.84 -5.77
C ALA A 243 -8.76 -4.48 -4.34
N VAL A 244 -8.11 -3.46 -3.76
CA VAL A 244 -8.37 -2.98 -2.40
C VAL A 244 -9.78 -2.39 -2.28
N GLY A 245 -10.20 -1.57 -3.27
CA GLY A 245 -11.51 -0.93 -3.27
C GLY A 245 -12.67 -1.92 -3.36
N ILE A 246 -12.54 -2.97 -4.19
CA ILE A 246 -13.54 -4.04 -4.28
C ILE A 246 -13.60 -4.81 -2.96
N ASP A 247 -12.47 -5.17 -2.38
CA ASP A 247 -12.43 -6.01 -1.18
C ASP A 247 -13.04 -5.29 0.03
N TYR A 248 -12.64 -4.05 0.27
CA TYR A 248 -13.16 -3.24 1.38
C TYR A 248 -14.66 -3.00 1.25
N ALA A 249 -15.14 -2.75 0.04
CA ALA A 249 -16.56 -2.63 -0.19
C ALA A 249 -17.30 -3.96 0.00
N LEU A 250 -16.72 -5.07 -0.44
CA LEU A 250 -17.29 -6.41 -0.28
C LEU A 250 -17.47 -6.78 1.20
N PHE A 251 -16.49 -6.49 2.06
CA PHE A 251 -16.57 -6.80 3.49
C PHE A 251 -17.73 -6.06 4.17
N ILE A 252 -17.81 -4.75 3.98
CA ILE A 252 -18.89 -3.92 4.56
C ILE A 252 -20.24 -4.38 4.00
N LEU A 253 -20.32 -4.63 2.70
CA LEU A 253 -21.55 -5.05 2.03
C LEU A 253 -22.02 -6.44 2.45
N SER A 254 -21.10 -7.39 2.62
CA SER A 254 -21.40 -8.74 3.09
C SER A 254 -22.00 -8.69 4.50
N ARG A 255 -21.39 -7.90 5.39
CA ARG A 255 -21.91 -7.68 6.75
C ARG A 255 -23.30 -7.04 6.75
N HIS A 256 -23.52 -6.02 5.93
CA HIS A 256 -24.83 -5.38 5.77
C HIS A 256 -25.89 -6.37 5.29
N ARG A 257 -25.55 -7.22 4.31
CA ARG A 257 -26.45 -8.23 3.76
C ARG A 257 -26.79 -9.33 4.78
N ASP A 258 -25.83 -9.77 5.58
CA ASP A 258 -26.07 -10.74 6.65
C ASP A 258 -27.01 -10.16 7.72
N GLN A 259 -26.79 -8.91 8.12
CA GLN A 259 -27.68 -8.21 9.05
C GLN A 259 -29.10 -8.05 8.49
N LEU A 260 -29.25 -7.75 7.19
CA LEU A 260 -30.56 -7.71 6.53
C LEU A 260 -31.25 -9.08 6.47
N ARG A 261 -30.47 -10.18 6.32
CA ARG A 261 -31.02 -11.56 6.39
C ARG A 261 -31.58 -11.86 7.77
N GLU A 262 -30.95 -11.34 8.82
CA GLU A 262 -31.40 -11.45 10.21
C GLU A 262 -32.61 -10.56 10.53
N GLY A 263 -33.03 -9.70 9.59
CA GLY A 263 -34.23 -8.88 9.71
C GLY A 263 -34.00 -7.48 10.30
N LEU A 264 -32.74 -7.03 10.42
CA LEU A 264 -32.41 -5.68 10.84
C LEU A 264 -32.93 -4.63 9.84
N ASP A 265 -33.30 -3.45 10.35
CA ASP A 265 -33.66 -2.30 9.52
C ASP A 265 -32.46 -1.87 8.63
N PRO A 266 -32.68 -1.52 7.35
CA PRO A 266 -31.60 -1.15 6.45
C PRO A 266 -30.71 0.01 6.91
N GLU A 267 -31.26 1.04 7.56
CA GLU A 267 -30.46 2.17 8.05
C GLU A 267 -29.57 1.72 9.22
N GLU A 268 -30.16 0.99 10.17
CA GLU A 268 -29.44 0.46 11.33
C GLU A 268 -28.36 -0.52 10.91
N SER A 269 -28.66 -1.37 9.93
CA SER A 269 -27.73 -2.32 9.33
C SER A 269 -26.56 -1.62 8.65
N ALA A 270 -26.80 -0.58 7.84
CA ALA A 270 -25.72 0.18 7.21
C ALA A 270 -24.80 0.84 8.25
N GLY A 271 -25.37 1.45 9.29
CA GLY A 271 -24.60 2.00 10.41
C GLY A 271 -23.76 0.95 11.12
N ARG A 272 -24.36 -0.19 11.47
CA ARG A 272 -23.67 -1.28 12.20
C ARG A 272 -22.58 -1.94 11.35
N ALA A 273 -22.80 -2.11 10.05
CA ALA A 273 -21.79 -2.63 9.13
C ALA A 273 -20.56 -1.71 9.04
N VAL A 274 -20.75 -0.40 8.87
CA VAL A 274 -19.65 0.58 8.85
C VAL A 274 -18.96 0.70 10.21
N GLY A 275 -19.72 0.61 11.31
CA GLY A 275 -19.16 0.67 12.66
C GLY A 275 -18.33 -0.55 13.10
N THR A 276 -18.50 -1.70 12.45
CA THR A 276 -17.82 -2.97 12.79
C THR A 276 -16.87 -3.44 11.68
N SER A 277 -17.40 -3.77 10.50
CA SER A 277 -16.57 -4.12 9.35
C SER A 277 -15.76 -2.92 8.85
N GLY A 278 -16.31 -1.70 8.94
CA GLY A 278 -15.58 -0.50 8.54
C GLY A 278 -14.39 -0.16 9.44
N SER A 279 -14.42 -0.47 10.75
CA SER A 279 -13.22 -0.29 11.60
C SER A 279 -12.11 -1.25 11.22
N ALA A 280 -12.45 -2.49 10.87
CA ALA A 280 -11.48 -3.44 10.33
C ALA A 280 -10.90 -2.95 8.99
N VAL A 281 -11.74 -2.39 8.09
CA VAL A 281 -11.29 -1.78 6.82
C VAL A 281 -10.35 -0.59 7.03
N VAL A 282 -10.60 0.27 8.03
CA VAL A 282 -9.68 1.38 8.34
C VAL A 282 -8.33 0.86 8.80
N PHE A 283 -8.33 -0.15 9.68
CA PHE A 283 -7.10 -0.74 10.18
C PHE A 283 -6.30 -1.40 9.05
N ALA A 284 -6.98 -2.24 8.25
CA ALA A 284 -6.48 -2.84 7.03
C ALA A 284 -5.83 -1.82 6.09
N GLY A 285 -6.60 -0.81 5.69
CA GLY A 285 -6.13 0.24 4.80
C GLY A 285 -4.97 1.06 5.38
N LEU A 286 -4.94 1.28 6.70
CA LEU A 286 -3.81 1.93 7.36
C LEU A 286 -2.55 1.06 7.31
N THR A 287 -2.66 -0.26 7.44
CA THR A 287 -1.50 -1.15 7.32
C THR A 287 -0.89 -1.11 5.92
N VAL A 288 -1.73 -1.18 4.88
CA VAL A 288 -1.32 -1.06 3.48
C VAL A 288 -0.73 0.33 3.23
N PHE A 289 -1.38 1.39 3.72
CA PHE A 289 -0.93 2.78 3.59
C PHE A 289 0.48 2.98 4.16
N ILE A 290 0.75 2.51 5.38
CA ILE A 290 2.06 2.64 6.01
C ILE A 290 3.10 1.78 5.27
N ALA A 291 2.74 0.57 4.83
CA ALA A 291 3.65 -0.29 4.08
C ALA A 291 4.09 0.35 2.75
N LEU A 292 3.16 1.03 2.06
CA LEU A 292 3.44 1.74 0.82
C LEU A 292 4.28 3.01 1.02
N LEU A 293 4.02 3.77 2.10
CA LEU A 293 4.91 4.87 2.49
C LEU A 293 6.31 4.36 2.88
N GLY A 294 6.41 3.13 3.37
CA GLY A 294 7.66 2.46 3.68
C GLY A 294 8.61 2.33 2.49
N LEU A 295 8.13 2.42 1.23
CA LEU A 295 9.00 2.45 0.05
C LEU A 295 9.97 3.64 0.08
N GLY A 296 9.61 4.73 0.75
CA GLY A 296 10.50 5.87 0.95
C GLY A 296 11.78 5.54 1.73
N VAL A 297 11.78 4.44 2.49
CA VAL A 297 12.95 3.97 3.25
C VAL A 297 14.04 3.44 2.33
N ALA A 298 13.70 3.02 1.10
CA ALA A 298 14.68 2.63 0.10
C ALA A 298 15.55 3.81 -0.39
N ASN A 299 15.16 5.06 -0.09
CA ASN A 299 15.85 6.27 -0.53
C ASN A 299 16.03 6.36 -2.06
N ILE A 300 15.02 5.89 -2.80
CA ILE A 300 14.96 5.94 -4.27
C ILE A 300 13.80 6.86 -4.63
N PRO A 301 14.02 7.99 -5.34
CA PRO A 301 13.00 9.02 -5.56
C PRO A 301 11.72 8.48 -6.21
N PHE A 302 11.85 7.79 -7.36
CA PHE A 302 10.68 7.27 -8.08
C PHE A 302 9.89 6.24 -7.26
N LEU A 303 10.56 5.40 -6.45
CA LEU A 303 9.88 4.48 -5.54
C LEU A 303 9.11 5.20 -4.44
N THR A 304 9.68 6.28 -3.92
CA THR A 304 9.05 7.10 -2.87
C THR A 304 7.78 7.75 -3.41
N VAL A 305 7.88 8.37 -4.59
CA VAL A 305 6.74 8.98 -5.29
C VAL A 305 5.66 7.94 -5.57
N MET A 306 6.05 6.79 -6.16
CA MET A 306 5.14 5.69 -6.43
C MET A 306 4.45 5.17 -5.16
N GLY A 307 5.20 4.99 -4.07
CA GLY A 307 4.67 4.57 -2.76
C GLY A 307 3.67 5.57 -2.18
N ILE A 308 3.94 6.87 -2.27
CA ILE A 308 3.02 7.94 -1.83
C ILE A 308 1.72 7.88 -2.63
N PHE A 309 1.79 7.78 -3.96
CA PHE A 309 0.59 7.71 -4.81
C PHE A 309 -0.22 6.44 -4.60
N ALA A 310 0.45 5.30 -4.43
CA ALA A 310 -0.22 4.05 -4.08
C ALA A 310 -0.90 4.17 -2.70
N ALA A 311 -0.26 4.80 -1.71
CA ALA A 311 -0.83 5.05 -0.40
C ALA A 311 -2.05 5.99 -0.47
N ILE A 312 -1.97 7.07 -1.25
CA ILE A 312 -3.10 7.99 -1.52
C ILE A 312 -4.26 7.22 -2.14
N THR A 313 -3.99 6.35 -3.12
CA THR A 313 -5.02 5.52 -3.78
C THR A 313 -5.75 4.65 -2.76
N VAL A 314 -5.02 4.01 -1.85
CA VAL A 314 -5.60 3.21 -0.76
C VAL A 314 -6.42 4.07 0.20
N ALA A 315 -5.91 5.25 0.58
CA ALA A 315 -6.64 6.17 1.46
C ALA A 315 -7.96 6.64 0.84
N VAL A 316 -7.97 6.94 -0.46
CA VAL A 316 -9.17 7.28 -1.23
C VAL A 316 -10.14 6.09 -1.27
N ALA A 317 -9.65 4.88 -1.53
CA ALA A 317 -10.47 3.66 -1.53
C ALA A 317 -11.15 3.42 -0.18
N VAL A 318 -10.42 3.59 0.94
CA VAL A 318 -10.96 3.50 2.31
C VAL A 318 -12.01 4.59 2.55
N ALA A 319 -11.73 5.84 2.18
CA ALA A 319 -12.69 6.95 2.36
C ALA A 319 -14.00 6.68 1.59
N ILE A 320 -13.92 6.13 0.39
CA ILE A 320 -15.07 5.78 -0.45
C ILE A 320 -15.82 4.58 0.13
N ALA A 321 -15.13 3.55 0.59
CA ALA A 321 -15.76 2.40 1.24
C ALA A 321 -16.53 2.80 2.53
N LEU A 322 -16.04 3.80 3.26
CA LEU A 322 -16.70 4.29 4.48
C LEU A 322 -17.81 5.31 4.25
N THR A 323 -17.87 5.97 3.09
CA THR A 323 -18.81 7.08 2.84
C THR A 323 -19.69 6.89 1.61
N PHE A 324 -19.10 6.63 0.45
CA PHE A 324 -19.82 6.47 -0.80
C PHE A 324 -20.60 5.16 -0.84
N LEU A 325 -20.00 4.06 -0.37
CA LEU A 325 -20.68 2.77 -0.28
C LEU A 325 -21.96 2.82 0.59
N PRO A 326 -21.96 3.33 1.84
CA PRO A 326 -23.20 3.43 2.62
C PRO A 326 -24.24 4.35 2.01
N ALA A 327 -23.83 5.37 1.24
CA ALA A 327 -24.78 6.16 0.46
C ALA A 327 -25.44 5.33 -0.66
N LEU A 328 -24.67 4.52 -1.40
CA LEU A 328 -25.21 3.59 -2.41
C LEU A 328 -26.11 2.52 -1.79
N MET A 329 -25.73 1.97 -0.62
CA MET A 329 -26.59 1.07 0.16
C MET A 329 -27.93 1.76 0.50
N GLY A 330 -27.90 3.04 0.85
CA GLY A 330 -29.10 3.86 1.07
C GLY A 330 -30.00 4.01 -0.15
N VAL A 331 -29.44 4.06 -1.36
CA VAL A 331 -30.23 4.13 -2.60
C VAL A 331 -30.88 2.79 -2.90
N MET A 332 -30.18 1.69 -2.62
CA MET A 332 -30.71 0.34 -2.84
C MET A 332 -31.73 -0.06 -1.77
N GLY A 333 -31.54 0.35 -0.51
CA GLY A 333 -32.41 0.04 0.61
C GLY A 333 -32.72 -1.47 0.71
N GLU A 334 -34.01 -1.80 0.81
CA GLU A 334 -34.49 -3.19 0.93
C GLU A 334 -34.17 -4.09 -0.28
N ARG A 335 -33.79 -3.53 -1.44
CA ARG A 335 -33.39 -4.34 -2.61
C ARG A 335 -32.12 -5.16 -2.34
N MET A 336 -31.34 -4.76 -1.34
CA MET A 336 -30.15 -5.49 -0.89
C MET A 336 -30.47 -6.72 -0.06
N ARG A 337 -31.71 -6.86 0.44
CA ARG A 337 -32.11 -8.00 1.27
C ARG A 337 -32.00 -9.28 0.43
N PRO A 338 -31.14 -10.22 0.83
CA PRO A 338 -31.00 -11.48 0.10
C PRO A 338 -32.33 -12.23 0.10
N LYS A 339 -32.75 -12.75 -1.06
CA LYS A 339 -33.98 -13.55 -1.14
C LYS A 339 -33.88 -14.71 -0.14
N PRO A 340 -34.95 -15.00 0.64
CA PRO A 340 -34.94 -16.14 1.54
C PRO A 340 -34.70 -17.39 0.71
N ARG A 341 -33.61 -18.09 1.02
CA ARG A 341 -33.26 -19.34 0.35
C ARG A 341 -34.42 -20.30 0.69
N LYS A 342 -35.24 -20.69 -0.31
CA LYS A 342 -36.28 -21.73 -0.13
C LYS A 342 -35.61 -22.87 0.61
N ALA A 343 -36.16 -23.24 1.77
CA ALA A 343 -35.56 -24.18 2.71
C ALA A 343 -35.06 -25.43 1.97
N ALA A 344 -33.77 -25.44 1.64
CA ALA A 344 -33.10 -26.64 1.20
C ALA A 344 -33.00 -27.50 2.46
N ALA A 345 -33.86 -28.52 2.51
CA ALA A 345 -33.92 -29.65 3.42
C ALA A 345 -32.92 -29.62 4.60
N LYS A 346 -33.46 -29.49 5.83
CA LYS A 346 -32.85 -29.72 7.16
C LYS A 346 -31.40 -29.24 7.35
N PRO A 347 -31.07 -28.47 8.41
CA PRO A 347 -29.67 -28.15 8.71
C PRO A 347 -28.90 -29.46 8.86
N ARG A 348 -27.99 -29.78 7.92
CA ARG A 348 -27.18 -31.00 8.01
C ARG A 348 -26.35 -30.84 9.27
N LYS A 349 -26.64 -31.65 10.29
CA LYS A 349 -25.97 -31.71 11.59
C LYS A 349 -24.48 -32.12 11.52
N HIS A 350 -23.88 -32.23 10.32
CA HIS A 350 -22.46 -32.47 10.10
C HIS A 350 -21.93 -31.40 9.14
N GLY A 351 -20.91 -30.68 9.62
CA GLY A 351 -20.47 -29.40 9.09
C GLY A 351 -20.10 -29.43 7.60
N GLY A 352 -20.39 -28.31 6.91
CA GLY A 352 -20.14 -28.15 5.47
C GLY A 352 -18.66 -28.20 5.08
N ALA A 353 -18.35 -27.89 3.82
CA ALA A 353 -17.00 -27.97 3.26
C ALA A 353 -15.91 -27.31 4.14
N PHE A 354 -16.21 -26.14 4.73
CA PHE A 354 -15.31 -25.44 5.65
C PHE A 354 -15.04 -26.20 6.96
N ALA A 355 -16.06 -26.86 7.51
CA ALA A 355 -15.89 -27.68 8.71
C ALA A 355 -15.05 -28.93 8.41
N TRP A 356 -15.24 -29.54 7.24
CA TRP A 356 -14.39 -30.63 6.78
C TRP A 356 -12.93 -30.16 6.61
N TRP A 357 -12.72 -29.01 5.97
CA TRP A 357 -11.38 -28.44 5.73
C TRP A 357 -10.64 -28.17 7.04
N VAL A 358 -11.26 -27.44 7.98
CA VAL A 358 -10.64 -27.13 9.27
C VAL A 358 -10.43 -28.38 10.12
N ASN A 359 -11.31 -29.38 10.02
CA ASN A 359 -11.10 -30.65 10.70
C ASN A 359 -9.89 -31.38 10.11
N LEU A 360 -9.74 -31.42 8.80
CA LEU A 360 -8.60 -32.05 8.14
C LEU A 360 -7.28 -31.41 8.58
N THR A 361 -7.21 -30.07 8.59
CA THR A 361 -5.99 -29.32 8.95
C THR A 361 -5.68 -29.37 10.45
N THR A 362 -6.70 -29.43 11.31
CA THR A 362 -6.50 -29.51 12.77
C THR A 362 -6.35 -30.93 13.31
N SER A 363 -6.68 -31.98 12.54
CA SER A 363 -6.62 -33.38 13.02
C SER A 363 -5.19 -33.92 13.10
N ARG A 364 -4.29 -33.49 12.21
CA ARG A 364 -2.87 -33.86 12.20
C ARG A 364 -2.01 -32.63 11.94
N PRO A 365 -1.96 -31.67 12.88
CA PRO A 365 -1.41 -30.34 12.64
C PRO A 365 0.06 -30.40 12.19
N VAL A 366 0.88 -31.28 12.79
CA VAL A 366 2.30 -31.42 12.42
C VAL A 366 2.48 -31.86 10.96
N LEU A 367 1.70 -32.86 10.51
CA LEU A 367 1.77 -33.34 9.12
C LEU A 367 1.33 -32.24 8.15
N THR A 368 0.25 -31.52 8.47
CA THR A 368 -0.23 -30.39 7.68
C THR A 368 0.82 -29.27 7.58
N ILE A 369 1.44 -28.89 8.69
CA ILE A 369 2.51 -27.86 8.71
C ILE A 369 3.67 -28.32 7.83
N VAL A 370 4.19 -29.54 8.02
CA VAL A 370 5.34 -30.04 7.25
C VAL A 370 5.03 -30.07 5.76
N LEU A 371 3.85 -30.60 5.36
CA LEU A 371 3.46 -30.67 3.95
C LEU A 371 3.36 -29.26 3.36
N VAL A 372 2.61 -28.35 3.99
CA VAL A 372 2.43 -26.99 3.47
C VAL A 372 3.75 -26.25 3.40
N VAL A 373 4.55 -26.23 4.47
CA VAL A 373 5.85 -25.55 4.49
C VAL A 373 6.79 -26.14 3.44
N SER A 374 6.84 -27.47 3.29
CA SER A 374 7.69 -28.11 2.26
C SER A 374 7.28 -27.72 0.84
N SER A 375 5.97 -27.66 0.55
CA SER A 375 5.45 -27.22 -0.75
C SER A 375 5.77 -25.75 -1.02
N LEU A 376 5.63 -24.88 -0.01
CA LEU A 376 5.94 -23.45 -0.13
C LEU A 376 7.44 -23.22 -0.34
N VAL A 377 8.30 -23.93 0.40
CA VAL A 377 9.75 -23.87 0.22
C VAL A 377 10.14 -24.38 -1.17
N ALA A 378 9.56 -25.50 -1.63
CA ALA A 378 9.81 -26.01 -2.98
C ALA A 378 9.41 -25.00 -4.07
N LEU A 379 8.27 -24.33 -3.90
CA LEU A 379 7.81 -23.28 -4.81
C LEU A 379 8.67 -22.00 -4.71
N ALA A 380 9.32 -21.76 -3.58
CA ALA A 380 10.22 -20.62 -3.37
C ALA A 380 11.65 -20.85 -3.92
N LEU A 381 12.08 -22.09 -4.13
CA LEU A 381 13.45 -22.39 -4.61
C LEU A 381 13.85 -21.66 -5.91
N PRO A 382 12.98 -21.52 -6.94
CA PRO A 382 13.35 -20.78 -8.15
C PRO A 382 13.62 -19.30 -7.90
N ALA A 383 13.19 -18.73 -6.76
CA ALA A 383 13.48 -17.35 -6.40
C ALA A 383 14.97 -17.09 -6.16
N LEU A 384 15.77 -18.14 -5.93
CA LEU A 384 17.23 -18.00 -5.82
C LEU A 384 17.89 -17.65 -7.16
N GLY A 385 17.23 -17.97 -8.28
CA GLY A 385 17.64 -17.60 -9.64
C GLY A 385 16.87 -16.40 -10.19
N LEU A 386 16.39 -15.51 -9.32
CA LEU A 386 15.62 -14.35 -9.74
C LEU A 386 16.53 -13.35 -10.48
N GLN A 387 16.43 -13.33 -11.79
CA GLN A 387 17.00 -12.30 -12.66
C GLN A 387 16.05 -11.10 -12.70
N VAL A 388 16.62 -9.92 -12.47
CA VAL A 388 15.88 -8.66 -12.50
C VAL A 388 16.58 -7.62 -13.34
N SER A 389 15.81 -6.85 -14.10
CA SER A 389 16.31 -5.73 -14.89
C SER A 389 15.26 -4.62 -14.95
N LEU A 390 15.67 -3.41 -15.35
CA LEU A 390 14.70 -2.39 -15.73
C LEU A 390 14.13 -2.69 -17.13
N PRO A 391 12.93 -2.17 -17.46
CA PRO A 391 12.31 -2.37 -18.76
C PRO A 391 13.17 -1.81 -19.90
N ASN A 392 13.25 -2.54 -21.00
CA ASN A 392 13.90 -2.13 -22.24
C ASN A 392 13.02 -2.50 -23.46
N ALA A 393 13.44 -2.06 -24.65
CA ALA A 393 12.75 -2.36 -25.92
C ALA A 393 12.52 -3.87 -26.14
N GLY A 394 13.48 -4.69 -25.67
CA GLY A 394 13.46 -6.14 -25.77
C GLY A 394 12.29 -6.82 -25.05
N GLN A 395 11.64 -6.11 -24.13
CA GLN A 395 10.48 -6.60 -23.39
C GLN A 395 9.16 -6.18 -24.02
N GLN A 396 9.13 -5.26 -24.99
CA GLN A 396 7.89 -4.78 -25.59
C GLN A 396 7.17 -5.82 -26.46
N ARG A 397 5.95 -5.48 -26.92
CA ARG A 397 5.17 -6.35 -27.79
C ARG A 397 5.85 -6.51 -29.18
N PRO A 398 5.75 -7.69 -29.83
CA PRO A 398 6.43 -7.97 -31.09
C PRO A 398 6.05 -7.06 -32.27
N ASP A 399 4.88 -6.43 -32.20
CA ASP A 399 4.37 -5.52 -33.23
C ASP A 399 4.88 -4.08 -33.07
N GLN A 400 5.55 -3.75 -31.97
CA GLN A 400 6.07 -2.40 -31.74
C GLN A 400 7.36 -2.15 -32.54
N PRO A 401 7.53 -0.99 -33.21
CA PRO A 401 8.76 -0.65 -33.91
C PRO A 401 10.01 -0.79 -33.04
N ALA A 402 9.98 -0.30 -31.80
CA ALA A 402 11.11 -0.39 -30.88
C ALA A 402 11.55 -1.84 -30.60
N ARG A 403 10.59 -2.77 -30.51
CA ARG A 403 10.85 -4.20 -30.32
C ARG A 403 11.50 -4.82 -31.56
N ILE A 404 10.97 -4.49 -32.74
CA ILE A 404 11.48 -4.96 -34.02
C ILE A 404 12.92 -4.44 -34.21
N ALA A 405 13.15 -3.15 -33.98
CA ALA A 405 14.47 -2.55 -34.06
C ALA A 405 15.48 -3.24 -33.12
N PHE A 406 15.08 -3.51 -31.87
CA PHE A 406 15.92 -4.20 -30.89
C PHE A 406 16.32 -5.61 -31.35
N ASP A 407 15.38 -6.38 -31.88
CA ASP A 407 15.64 -7.74 -32.35
C ASP A 407 16.51 -7.72 -33.63
N LEU A 408 16.27 -6.80 -34.56
CA LEU A 408 17.09 -6.64 -35.77
C LEU A 408 18.53 -6.21 -35.44
N ILE A 409 18.71 -5.31 -34.46
CA ILE A 409 20.03 -4.91 -33.96
C ILE A 409 20.74 -6.12 -33.36
N ALA A 410 20.06 -6.86 -32.47
CA ALA A 410 20.64 -8.02 -31.82
C ALA A 410 21.05 -9.11 -32.83
N GLU A 411 20.26 -9.29 -33.90
CA GLU A 411 20.52 -10.26 -34.96
C GLU A 411 21.71 -9.87 -35.84
N HIS A 412 21.80 -8.60 -36.27
CA HIS A 412 22.76 -8.17 -37.30
C HIS A 412 24.05 -7.56 -36.74
N PHE A 413 24.01 -7.00 -35.54
CA PHE A 413 25.14 -6.32 -34.89
C PHE A 413 25.58 -6.98 -33.58
N GLY A 414 24.80 -7.95 -33.09
CA GLY A 414 25.02 -8.60 -31.80
C GLY A 414 24.23 -7.94 -30.67
N PRO A 415 23.92 -8.70 -29.59
CA PRO A 415 22.97 -8.27 -28.57
C PRO A 415 23.45 -7.07 -27.74
N GLY A 416 24.77 -6.89 -27.57
CA GLY A 416 25.31 -5.79 -26.75
C GLY A 416 25.22 -4.40 -27.37
N VAL A 417 24.96 -4.28 -28.67
CA VAL A 417 24.70 -2.97 -29.31
C VAL A 417 23.42 -2.31 -28.78
N ASN A 418 22.48 -3.10 -28.25
CA ASN A 418 21.30 -2.59 -27.56
C ASN A 418 21.57 -2.03 -26.15
N GLY A 419 22.80 -2.16 -25.64
CA GLY A 419 23.17 -1.74 -24.29
C GLY A 419 24.61 -1.23 -24.18
N PRO A 420 25.01 -0.22 -24.95
CA PRO A 420 26.36 0.30 -24.89
C PRO A 420 26.66 0.91 -23.52
N LEU A 421 27.90 0.76 -23.08
CA LEU A 421 28.44 1.37 -21.86
C LEU A 421 29.31 2.56 -22.27
N ILE A 422 29.39 3.56 -21.40
CA ILE A 422 30.24 4.74 -21.62
C ILE A 422 31.22 4.83 -20.46
N VAL A 423 32.50 4.97 -20.75
CA VAL A 423 33.50 5.36 -19.76
C VAL A 423 33.92 6.78 -20.04
N THR A 424 33.75 7.65 -19.05
CA THR A 424 34.29 9.01 -19.08
C THR A 424 35.62 9.05 -18.37
N ALA A 425 36.56 9.84 -18.88
CA ALA A 425 37.88 10.06 -18.26
C ALA A 425 38.15 11.55 -18.14
N ASP A 426 38.58 12.01 -16.95
CA ASP A 426 39.09 13.38 -16.78
C ASP A 426 40.50 13.47 -17.35
N ILE A 427 40.65 14.19 -18.45
CA ILE A 427 41.90 14.31 -19.20
C ILE A 427 42.53 15.70 -19.07
N ILE A 428 42.03 16.57 -18.18
CA ILE A 428 42.51 17.95 -17.97
C ILE A 428 44.01 17.99 -17.69
N GLY A 429 44.53 17.00 -16.95
CA GLY A 429 45.95 16.91 -16.58
C GLY A 429 46.85 16.29 -17.65
N SER A 430 46.29 15.73 -18.73
CA SER A 430 47.05 14.96 -19.72
C SER A 430 47.75 15.88 -20.74
N THR A 431 49.03 15.62 -20.97
CA THR A 431 49.81 16.28 -22.03
C THR A 431 49.67 15.58 -23.38
N ASP A 432 49.08 14.39 -23.43
CA ASP A 432 48.79 13.63 -24.65
C ASP A 432 47.39 12.97 -24.56
N PRO A 433 46.31 13.75 -24.74
CA PRO A 433 44.95 13.22 -24.67
C PRO A 433 44.64 12.12 -25.67
N LEU A 434 45.19 12.20 -26.89
CA LEU A 434 44.91 11.21 -27.94
C LEU A 434 45.62 9.88 -27.66
N GLY A 435 46.90 9.92 -27.26
CA GLY A 435 47.63 8.71 -26.87
C GLY A 435 47.06 8.06 -25.61
N LEU A 436 46.59 8.86 -24.66
CA LEU A 436 45.88 8.37 -23.47
C LEU A 436 44.59 7.65 -23.85
N MET A 437 43.74 8.24 -24.68
CA MET A 437 42.48 7.62 -25.12
C MET A 437 42.73 6.33 -25.90
N ALA A 438 43.79 6.27 -26.73
CA ALA A 438 44.19 5.05 -27.42
C ALA A 438 44.66 3.94 -26.45
N SER A 439 45.35 4.31 -25.37
CA SER A 439 45.81 3.37 -24.34
C SER A 439 44.64 2.82 -23.52
N LEU A 440 43.72 3.69 -23.09
CA LEU A 440 42.50 3.28 -22.39
C LEU A 440 41.62 2.38 -23.28
N LYS A 441 41.46 2.72 -24.56
CA LYS A 441 40.77 1.88 -25.54
C LYS A 441 41.38 0.47 -25.59
N ALA A 442 42.70 0.37 -25.78
CA ALA A 442 43.38 -0.92 -25.90
C ALA A 442 43.30 -1.78 -24.62
N ASP A 443 43.29 -1.14 -23.44
CA ASP A 443 43.11 -1.83 -22.17
C ASP A 443 41.68 -2.37 -22.01
N ILE A 444 40.68 -1.57 -22.38
CA ILE A 444 39.26 -1.95 -22.31
C ILE A 444 38.95 -3.08 -23.31
N GLU A 445 39.49 -3.02 -24.53
CA GLU A 445 39.32 -4.08 -25.54
C GLU A 445 39.87 -5.45 -25.09
N GLN A 446 40.77 -5.48 -24.12
CA GLN A 446 41.32 -6.72 -23.56
C GLN A 446 40.48 -7.30 -22.41
N MET A 447 39.44 -6.59 -21.95
CA MET A 447 38.59 -7.05 -20.87
C MET A 447 37.60 -8.11 -21.35
N ASP A 448 37.44 -9.18 -20.56
CA ASP A 448 36.47 -10.23 -20.84
C ASP A 448 35.04 -9.64 -20.90
N GLY A 449 34.30 -9.96 -21.96
CA GLY A 449 32.92 -9.50 -22.18
C GLY A 449 32.79 -8.21 -22.99
N VAL A 450 33.89 -7.58 -23.43
CA VAL A 450 33.88 -6.46 -24.38
C VAL A 450 33.93 -7.00 -25.81
N ALA A 451 32.91 -6.69 -26.62
CA ALA A 451 32.89 -7.04 -28.03
C ALA A 451 33.70 -6.05 -28.88
N SER A 452 33.53 -4.74 -28.64
CA SER A 452 34.27 -3.70 -29.34
C SER A 452 34.23 -2.35 -28.61
N VAL A 453 35.14 -1.45 -29.00
CA VAL A 453 35.19 -0.06 -28.54
C VAL A 453 35.10 0.87 -29.77
N PRO A 454 33.89 1.16 -30.27
CA PRO A 454 33.69 1.89 -31.53
C PRO A 454 34.11 3.36 -31.45
N LEU A 455 34.07 3.97 -30.26
CA LEU A 455 34.40 5.38 -30.07
C LEU A 455 35.30 5.57 -28.85
N ALA A 456 36.40 6.29 -29.01
CA ALA A 456 37.30 6.69 -27.94
C ALA A 456 37.93 8.05 -28.29
N THR A 457 37.26 9.14 -27.91
CA THR A 457 37.65 10.49 -28.34
C THR A 457 37.62 11.51 -27.19
N PRO A 458 38.53 12.49 -27.17
CA PRO A 458 38.43 13.64 -26.29
C PRO A 458 37.32 14.59 -26.77
N ASN A 459 36.74 15.34 -25.83
CA ASN A 459 35.79 16.39 -26.16
C ASN A 459 36.47 17.57 -26.83
N PRO A 460 35.71 18.51 -27.44
CA PRO A 460 36.29 19.67 -28.11
C PRO A 460 37.19 20.54 -27.22
N ASN A 461 36.93 20.56 -25.90
CA ASN A 461 37.73 21.28 -24.92
C ASN A 461 38.96 20.51 -24.41
N ALA A 462 39.11 19.24 -24.81
CA ALA A 462 40.13 18.30 -24.36
C ALA A 462 40.26 18.19 -22.82
N ASP A 463 39.13 18.33 -22.11
CA ASP A 463 39.04 18.17 -20.66
C ASP A 463 38.41 16.82 -20.27
N THR A 464 37.60 16.22 -21.15
CA THR A 464 36.88 14.97 -20.89
C THR A 464 37.05 14.01 -22.06
N GLY A 465 37.49 12.78 -21.79
CA GLY A 465 37.50 11.66 -22.72
C GLY A 465 36.18 10.88 -22.66
N LEU A 466 35.66 10.47 -23.81
CA LEU A 466 34.49 9.61 -23.95
C LEU A 466 34.92 8.31 -24.65
N ILE A 467 34.67 7.18 -23.98
CA ILE A 467 34.91 5.84 -24.52
C ILE A 467 33.59 5.10 -24.54
N GLN A 468 33.09 4.76 -25.73
CA GLN A 468 31.89 3.93 -25.89
C GLN A 468 32.31 2.47 -26.04
N ILE A 469 31.67 1.60 -25.28
CA ILE A 469 31.98 0.18 -25.19
C ILE A 469 30.73 -0.60 -25.56
N VAL A 470 30.87 -1.56 -26.47
CA VAL A 470 29.81 -2.51 -26.83
C VAL A 470 30.11 -3.83 -26.13
N PRO A 471 29.25 -4.29 -25.20
CA PRO A 471 29.39 -5.60 -24.56
C PRO A 471 29.15 -6.75 -25.54
N GLU A 472 29.58 -7.96 -25.19
CA GLU A 472 29.22 -9.18 -25.94
C GLU A 472 27.75 -9.59 -25.74
N THR A 473 27.18 -9.28 -24.57
CA THR A 473 25.83 -9.69 -24.15
C THR A 473 24.87 -8.50 -24.07
N GLY A 474 23.56 -8.78 -24.05
CA GLY A 474 22.53 -7.75 -23.99
C GLY A 474 22.47 -6.98 -22.66
N PRO A 475 21.78 -5.83 -22.60
CA PRO A 475 21.71 -4.97 -21.42
C PRO A 475 21.08 -5.64 -20.18
N ASP A 476 20.30 -6.69 -20.37
CA ASP A 476 19.60 -7.43 -19.32
C ASP A 476 20.28 -8.75 -18.92
N ASP A 477 21.43 -9.07 -19.52
CA ASP A 477 22.23 -10.24 -19.18
C ASP A 477 23.10 -9.98 -17.92
N PRO A 478 23.14 -10.91 -16.95
CA PRO A 478 24.05 -10.81 -15.81
C PRO A 478 25.53 -10.60 -16.18
N ALA A 479 26.00 -11.13 -17.32
CA ALA A 479 27.37 -10.94 -17.78
C ALA A 479 27.69 -9.47 -18.10
N THR A 480 26.72 -8.72 -18.61
CA THR A 480 26.87 -7.27 -18.84
C THR A 480 26.99 -6.51 -17.52
N ALA A 481 26.25 -6.92 -16.49
CA ALA A 481 26.39 -6.35 -15.15
C ALA A 481 27.76 -6.67 -14.52
N ASP A 482 28.29 -7.88 -14.75
CA ASP A 482 29.65 -8.25 -14.35
C ASP A 482 30.71 -7.39 -15.06
N LEU A 483 30.53 -7.11 -16.35
CA LEU A 483 31.40 -6.20 -17.11
C LEU A 483 31.36 -4.78 -16.54
N VAL A 484 30.18 -4.23 -16.23
CA VAL A 484 30.08 -2.91 -15.60
C VAL A 484 30.84 -2.88 -14.26
N ARG A 485 30.69 -3.91 -13.43
CA ARG A 485 31.45 -4.05 -12.17
C ARG A 485 32.95 -4.14 -12.41
N ALA A 486 33.38 -4.87 -13.44
CA ALA A 486 34.78 -4.98 -13.81
C ALA A 486 35.37 -3.63 -14.27
N LEU A 487 34.64 -2.89 -15.12
CA LEU A 487 35.03 -1.55 -15.56
C LEU A 487 35.11 -0.57 -14.38
N GLN A 488 34.11 -0.57 -13.50
CA GLN A 488 34.11 0.27 -12.30
C GLN A 488 35.26 -0.11 -11.34
N GLY A 489 35.59 -1.41 -11.23
CA GLY A 489 36.70 -1.90 -10.43
C GLY A 489 38.09 -1.54 -10.96
N ARG A 490 38.21 -1.18 -12.25
CA ARG A 490 39.46 -0.78 -12.90
C ARG A 490 39.81 0.70 -12.71
N ALA A 491 38.88 1.50 -12.18
CA ALA A 491 39.05 2.94 -12.04
C ALA A 491 40.29 3.33 -11.20
N ASP A 492 40.54 2.63 -10.09
CA ASP A 492 41.72 2.90 -9.25
C ASP A 492 43.03 2.54 -9.96
N ASP A 493 43.04 1.47 -10.77
CA ASP A 493 44.22 1.07 -11.53
C ASP A 493 44.54 2.04 -12.68
N TRP A 494 43.51 2.59 -13.33
CA TRP A 494 43.67 3.61 -14.37
C TRP A 494 44.11 4.95 -13.77
N GLU A 495 43.62 5.32 -12.59
CA GLU A 495 44.12 6.47 -11.84
C GLU A 495 45.62 6.30 -11.53
N GLU A 496 46.05 5.11 -11.07
CA GLU A 496 47.47 4.86 -10.75
C GLU A 496 48.36 4.80 -12.01
N SER A 497 47.89 4.15 -13.08
CA SER A 497 48.69 3.89 -14.29
C SER A 497 48.76 5.09 -15.24
N TYR A 498 47.66 5.83 -15.35
CA TYR A 498 47.47 6.88 -16.34
C TYR A 498 47.23 8.27 -15.71
N GLY A 499 47.00 8.36 -14.40
CA GLY A 499 46.77 9.63 -13.71
C GLY A 499 45.43 10.28 -14.06
N VAL A 500 44.43 9.48 -14.44
CA VAL A 500 43.11 9.97 -14.88
C VAL A 500 41.97 9.30 -14.14
N SER A 501 41.04 10.14 -13.68
CA SER A 501 39.86 9.68 -12.98
C SER A 501 38.80 9.24 -13.99
N THR A 502 38.36 8.00 -13.89
CA THR A 502 37.39 7.42 -14.82
C THR A 502 36.07 7.10 -14.13
N ASN A 503 34.96 7.25 -14.85
CA ASN A 503 33.64 6.80 -14.38
C ASN A 503 32.91 6.02 -15.47
N VAL A 504 32.26 4.92 -15.07
CA VAL A 504 31.37 4.17 -15.95
C VAL A 504 29.98 4.77 -15.88
N THR A 505 29.36 4.98 -17.03
CA THR A 505 28.05 5.59 -17.22
C THR A 505 27.39 5.06 -18.51
N GLY A 506 26.35 5.73 -18.98
CA GLY A 506 25.44 5.25 -20.01
C GLY A 506 24.17 4.66 -19.39
N LEU A 507 23.09 4.62 -20.17
CA LEU A 507 21.78 4.18 -19.69
C LEU A 507 21.83 2.78 -19.07
N THR A 508 22.53 1.85 -19.70
CA THR A 508 22.67 0.48 -19.20
C THR A 508 23.40 0.43 -17.85
N ALA A 509 24.51 1.16 -17.69
CA ALA A 509 25.22 1.23 -16.41
C ALA A 509 24.36 1.87 -15.31
N VAL A 510 23.63 2.95 -15.63
CA VAL A 510 22.66 3.57 -14.71
C VAL A 510 21.56 2.58 -14.31
N GLN A 511 21.02 1.82 -15.26
CA GLN A 511 19.98 0.83 -14.98
C GLN A 511 20.48 -0.33 -14.11
N ILE A 512 21.72 -0.77 -14.30
CA ILE A 512 22.38 -1.78 -13.47
C ILE A 512 22.58 -1.26 -12.05
N ASP A 513 23.16 -0.06 -11.87
CA ASP A 513 23.33 0.59 -10.56
C ASP A 513 21.99 0.73 -9.81
N ILE A 514 20.92 1.10 -10.53
CA ILE A 514 19.56 1.19 -9.95
C ILE A 514 19.06 -0.19 -9.50
N SER A 515 19.23 -1.21 -10.34
CA SER A 515 18.80 -2.57 -10.03
C SER A 515 19.55 -3.15 -8.82
N GLU A 516 20.83 -2.86 -8.68
CA GLU A 516 21.63 -3.23 -7.51
C GLU A 516 21.17 -2.48 -6.25
N LYS A 517 20.97 -1.16 -6.33
CA LYS A 517 20.43 -0.36 -5.20
C LYS A 517 19.05 -0.86 -4.76
N LEU A 518 18.17 -1.21 -5.70
CA LEU A 518 16.86 -1.80 -5.41
C LEU A 518 17.01 -3.15 -4.69
N THR A 519 17.89 -4.02 -5.19
CA THR A 519 18.13 -5.33 -4.59
C THR A 519 18.70 -5.21 -3.19
N ALA A 520 19.65 -4.29 -2.97
CA ALA A 520 20.21 -4.00 -1.65
C ALA A 520 19.18 -3.42 -0.68
N ALA A 521 18.18 -2.67 -1.18
CA ALA A 521 17.10 -2.11 -0.38
C ALA A 521 16.05 -3.15 0.08
N LEU A 522 16.04 -4.36 -0.49
CA LEU A 522 15.08 -5.41 -0.12
C LEU A 522 15.16 -5.80 1.35
N LEU A 523 16.37 -5.96 1.88
CA LEU A 523 16.57 -6.37 3.27
C LEU A 523 16.12 -5.30 4.27
N PRO A 524 16.56 -4.02 4.20
CA PRO A 524 16.10 -2.99 5.13
C PRO A 524 14.59 -2.73 5.01
N PHE A 525 14.04 -2.74 3.80
CA PHE A 525 12.60 -2.62 3.60
C PHE A 525 11.83 -3.81 4.18
N GLY A 526 12.30 -5.04 3.92
CA GLY A 526 11.71 -6.26 4.48
C GLY A 526 11.74 -6.27 6.01
N LEU A 527 12.83 -5.84 6.63
CA LEU A 527 12.93 -5.68 8.08
C LEU A 527 11.93 -4.66 8.63
N LEU A 528 11.72 -3.55 7.92
CA LEU A 528 10.74 -2.53 8.29
C LEU A 528 9.31 -3.08 8.21
N VAL A 529 8.94 -3.72 7.10
CA VAL A 529 7.61 -4.32 6.90
C VAL A 529 7.36 -5.42 7.94
N VAL A 530 8.33 -6.32 8.16
CA VAL A 530 8.26 -7.37 9.17
C VAL A 530 8.15 -6.79 10.58
N GLY A 531 8.99 -5.81 10.92
CA GLY A 531 8.95 -5.15 12.23
C GLY A 531 7.61 -4.47 12.49
N LEU A 532 7.11 -3.72 11.51
CA LEU A 532 5.79 -3.08 11.56
C LEU A 532 4.68 -4.12 11.71
N SER A 533 4.76 -5.25 10.99
CA SER A 533 3.79 -6.35 11.10
C SER A 533 3.70 -6.90 12.51
N LEU A 534 4.85 -7.15 13.14
CA LEU A 534 4.91 -7.73 14.47
C LEU A 534 4.30 -6.77 15.49
N VAL A 535 4.61 -5.48 15.40
CA VAL A 535 4.10 -4.44 16.29
C VAL A 535 2.58 -4.26 16.12
N LEU A 536 2.11 -4.10 14.89
CA LEU A 536 0.68 -3.87 14.60
C LEU A 536 -0.18 -5.07 15.02
N LEU A 537 0.24 -6.28 14.68
CA LEU A 537 -0.51 -7.48 15.05
C LEU A 537 -0.45 -7.78 16.54
N ALA A 538 0.69 -7.51 17.19
CA ALA A 538 0.80 -7.68 18.63
C ALA A 538 -0.19 -6.75 19.35
N ALA A 539 -0.32 -5.50 18.87
CA ALA A 539 -1.29 -4.55 19.40
C ALA A 539 -2.75 -5.01 19.21
N VAL A 540 -3.11 -5.54 18.04
CA VAL A 540 -4.48 -6.00 17.74
C VAL A 540 -4.85 -7.27 18.50
N PHE A 541 -4.02 -8.30 18.39
CA PHE A 541 -4.35 -9.62 18.92
C PHE A 541 -3.96 -9.80 20.38
N ARG A 542 -3.17 -8.87 20.94
CA ARG A 542 -2.59 -9.00 22.28
C ARG A 542 -2.00 -10.39 22.48
N SER A 543 -1.15 -10.80 21.54
CA SER A 543 -0.46 -12.09 21.54
C SER A 543 0.92 -11.94 20.91
N VAL A 544 1.89 -12.75 21.36
CA VAL A 544 3.24 -12.82 20.76
C VAL A 544 3.29 -13.85 19.62
N TRP A 545 2.62 -14.99 19.77
CA TRP A 545 2.71 -16.09 18.81
C TRP A 545 1.89 -15.85 17.54
N VAL A 546 0.72 -15.21 17.67
CA VAL A 546 -0.15 -14.89 16.51
C VAL A 546 0.56 -13.98 15.50
N PRO A 547 1.23 -12.89 15.91
CA PRO A 547 2.06 -12.09 15.00
C PRO A 547 3.19 -12.90 14.37
N ILE A 548 4.01 -13.59 15.17
CA ILE A 548 5.19 -14.32 14.66
C ILE A 548 4.79 -15.33 13.59
N LYS A 549 3.77 -16.16 13.84
CA LYS A 549 3.34 -17.15 12.84
C LYS A 549 2.69 -16.51 11.61
N ALA A 550 2.03 -15.36 11.76
CA ALA A 550 1.47 -14.62 10.63
C ALA A 550 2.59 -14.05 9.75
N THR A 551 3.60 -13.42 10.35
CA THR A 551 4.78 -12.91 9.65
C THR A 551 5.55 -14.01 8.94
N VAL A 552 5.79 -15.16 9.57
CA VAL A 552 6.44 -16.31 8.93
C VAL A 552 5.61 -16.85 7.76
N GLY A 553 4.30 -16.97 7.94
CA GLY A 553 3.39 -17.37 6.87
C GLY A 553 3.45 -16.41 5.68
N TYR A 554 3.41 -15.10 5.95
CA TYR A 554 3.55 -14.05 4.94
C TYR A 554 4.89 -14.14 4.18
N LEU A 555 6.02 -14.30 4.89
CA LEU A 555 7.33 -14.43 4.25
C LEU A 555 7.40 -15.67 3.34
N LEU A 556 6.78 -16.78 3.75
CA LEU A 556 6.64 -17.97 2.91
C LEU A 556 5.77 -17.70 1.67
N SER A 557 4.66 -16.95 1.81
CA SER A 557 3.81 -16.56 0.68
C SER A 557 4.54 -15.68 -0.33
N VAL A 558 5.28 -14.67 0.14
CA VAL A 558 6.08 -13.78 -0.71
C VAL A 558 7.17 -14.56 -1.42
N SER A 559 7.90 -15.42 -0.70
CA SER A 559 8.98 -16.22 -1.29
C SER A 559 8.44 -17.20 -2.34
N ALA A 560 7.29 -17.82 -2.07
CA ALA A 560 6.59 -18.68 -3.03
C ALA A 560 6.11 -17.90 -4.26
N ALA A 561 5.63 -16.67 -4.08
CA ALA A 561 5.26 -15.80 -5.19
C ALA A 561 6.49 -15.44 -6.05
N PHE A 562 7.64 -15.08 -5.44
CA PHE A 562 8.87 -14.86 -6.19
C PHE A 562 9.32 -16.09 -6.96
N GLY A 563 9.27 -17.28 -6.35
CA GLY A 563 9.68 -18.51 -7.04
C GLY A 563 8.73 -18.89 -8.16
N ALA A 564 7.42 -18.70 -7.99
CA ALA A 564 6.45 -18.88 -9.07
C ALA A 564 6.68 -17.89 -10.22
N THR A 565 6.93 -16.60 -9.91
CA THR A 565 7.20 -15.58 -10.92
C THR A 565 8.52 -15.87 -11.65
N ALA A 566 9.58 -16.26 -10.94
CA ALA A 566 10.84 -16.68 -11.56
C ALA A 566 10.63 -17.88 -12.50
N LEU A 567 9.86 -18.89 -12.07
CA LEU A 567 9.55 -20.07 -12.88
C LEU A 567 8.84 -19.72 -14.19
N VAL A 568 7.89 -18.79 -14.14
CA VAL A 568 7.09 -18.40 -15.30
C VAL A 568 7.82 -17.42 -16.21
N PHE A 569 8.38 -16.36 -15.65
CA PHE A 569 8.96 -15.25 -16.42
C PHE A 569 10.42 -15.49 -16.75
N ASN A 570 11.29 -15.85 -15.81
CA ASN A 570 12.71 -16.09 -16.12
C ASN A 570 12.90 -17.43 -16.85
N TYR A 571 12.35 -18.52 -16.30
CA TYR A 571 12.52 -19.87 -16.88
C TYR A 571 11.53 -20.20 -17.99
N GLY A 572 10.52 -19.35 -18.25
CA GLY A 572 9.57 -19.52 -19.35
C GLY A 572 8.56 -20.66 -19.18
N PHE A 573 8.33 -21.16 -17.95
CA PHE A 573 7.32 -22.18 -17.70
C PHE A 573 5.91 -21.60 -17.91
N LEU A 574 4.99 -22.34 -18.54
CA LEU A 574 3.63 -21.86 -18.87
C LEU A 574 3.60 -20.56 -19.71
N LYS A 575 4.66 -20.25 -20.46
CA LYS A 575 4.77 -19.04 -21.29
C LYS A 575 3.58 -18.82 -22.22
N GLU A 576 3.01 -19.88 -22.79
CA GLU A 576 1.82 -19.83 -23.65
C GLU A 576 0.56 -19.33 -22.92
N VAL A 577 0.40 -19.67 -21.64
CA VAL A 577 -0.77 -19.27 -20.82
C VAL A 577 -0.70 -17.79 -20.44
N VAL A 578 0.52 -17.27 -20.28
CA VAL A 578 0.80 -15.89 -19.87
C VAL A 578 1.06 -14.98 -21.07
N ASN A 579 0.91 -15.52 -22.30
CA ASN A 579 1.17 -14.81 -23.55
C ASN A 579 2.58 -14.20 -23.56
N LEU A 580 3.57 -15.05 -23.28
CA LEU A 580 5.01 -14.79 -23.33
C LEU A 580 5.63 -15.62 -24.46
N GLU A 581 6.44 -14.98 -25.29
CA GLU A 581 7.17 -15.67 -26.37
C GLU A 581 8.38 -16.45 -25.84
N ARG A 582 9.15 -15.81 -24.95
CA ARG A 582 10.35 -16.34 -24.30
C ARG A 582 10.40 -15.93 -22.83
N GLY A 583 11.34 -16.55 -22.10
CA GLY A 583 11.66 -16.10 -20.76
C GLY A 583 12.27 -14.69 -20.82
N MET A 584 11.88 -13.82 -19.89
CA MET A 584 12.34 -12.44 -19.80
C MET A 584 12.64 -12.11 -18.33
N PRO A 585 13.63 -11.23 -18.07
CA PRO A 585 13.89 -10.74 -16.72
C PRO A 585 12.68 -10.05 -16.11
N ILE A 586 12.62 -10.08 -14.77
CA ILE A 586 11.55 -9.45 -14.01
C ILE A 586 11.93 -7.99 -13.70
N ILE A 587 10.95 -7.09 -13.65
CA ILE A 587 11.21 -5.69 -13.32
C ILE A 587 11.85 -5.51 -11.93
N SER A 588 12.95 -4.74 -11.86
CA SER A 588 13.81 -4.65 -10.65
C SER A 588 13.14 -4.23 -9.36
N PHE A 589 12.07 -3.44 -9.40
CA PHE A 589 11.37 -3.01 -8.21
C PHE A 589 10.17 -3.91 -7.83
N LEU A 590 9.85 -4.95 -8.62
CA LEU A 590 8.79 -5.91 -8.27
C LEU A 590 8.98 -6.49 -6.87
N PRO A 591 10.18 -6.91 -6.44
CA PRO A 591 10.31 -7.56 -5.14
C PRO A 591 10.00 -6.65 -3.95
N ILE A 592 10.38 -5.37 -4.02
CA ILE A 592 10.01 -4.36 -3.01
C ILE A 592 8.50 -4.13 -3.02
N LEU A 593 7.92 -3.90 -4.20
CA LEU A 593 6.48 -3.67 -4.36
C LEU A 593 5.66 -4.85 -3.82
N LEU A 594 6.04 -6.06 -4.21
CA LEU A 594 5.33 -7.28 -3.84
C LEU A 594 5.34 -7.48 -2.33
N MET A 595 6.48 -7.26 -1.68
CA MET A 595 6.56 -7.31 -0.21
C MET A 595 5.59 -6.32 0.43
N GLY A 596 5.63 -5.04 0.04
CA GLY A 596 4.77 -4.01 0.64
C GLY A 596 3.28 -4.26 0.40
N ILE A 597 2.90 -4.55 -0.85
CA ILE A 597 1.49 -4.74 -1.25
C ILE A 597 0.93 -6.05 -0.69
N LEU A 598 1.62 -7.19 -0.89
CA LEU A 598 1.13 -8.46 -0.34
C LEU A 598 1.06 -8.39 1.16
N PHE A 599 1.97 -7.69 1.84
CA PHE A 599 1.89 -7.54 3.28
C PHE A 599 0.56 -6.91 3.70
N GLY A 600 0.25 -5.73 3.16
CA GLY A 600 -1.01 -5.05 3.47
C GLY A 600 -2.24 -5.91 3.16
N LEU A 601 -2.30 -6.52 1.96
CA LEU A 601 -3.43 -7.37 1.54
C LEU A 601 -3.57 -8.64 2.38
N ALA A 602 -2.44 -9.26 2.73
CA ALA A 602 -2.37 -10.44 3.56
C ALA A 602 -2.97 -10.14 4.95
N MET A 603 -2.56 -9.04 5.58
CA MET A 603 -2.90 -8.80 6.98
C MET A 603 -4.40 -8.73 7.27
N ASP A 604 -5.18 -8.25 6.31
CA ASP A 604 -6.61 -8.04 6.46
C ASP A 604 -7.34 -9.34 6.79
N TYR A 605 -7.02 -10.41 6.07
CA TYR A 605 -7.61 -11.74 6.30
C TYR A 605 -7.13 -12.39 7.58
N GLU A 606 -5.91 -12.08 8.04
CA GLU A 606 -5.41 -12.54 9.34
C GLU A 606 -6.31 -12.00 10.44
N VAL A 607 -6.53 -10.68 10.40
CA VAL A 607 -7.36 -9.95 11.35
C VAL A 607 -8.77 -10.50 11.33
N PHE A 608 -9.40 -10.70 10.17
CA PHE A 608 -10.77 -11.24 10.13
C PHE A 608 -10.90 -12.69 10.61
N LEU A 609 -10.00 -13.58 10.18
CA LEU A 609 -10.11 -14.99 10.51
C LEU A 609 -9.76 -15.24 11.99
N VAL A 610 -8.64 -14.68 12.45
CA VAL A 610 -8.13 -14.94 13.80
C VAL A 610 -8.88 -14.14 14.86
N SER A 611 -9.38 -12.93 14.56
CA SER A 611 -10.16 -12.19 15.57
C SER A 611 -11.46 -12.91 15.87
N ARG A 612 -12.13 -13.49 14.86
CA ARG A 612 -13.31 -14.33 15.09
C ARG A 612 -12.99 -15.59 15.90
N MET A 613 -11.82 -16.22 15.69
CA MET A 613 -11.37 -17.34 16.53
C MET A 613 -11.12 -16.89 17.97
N ARG A 614 -10.54 -15.70 18.15
CA ARG A 614 -10.25 -15.11 19.46
C ARG A 614 -11.54 -14.75 20.20
N GLU A 615 -12.53 -14.18 19.53
CA GLU A 615 -13.84 -13.88 20.10
C GLU A 615 -14.48 -15.14 20.71
N GLU A 616 -14.48 -16.24 19.95
CA GLU A 616 -15.01 -17.52 20.41
C GLU A 616 -14.23 -18.09 21.62
N TYR A 617 -12.92 -17.88 21.67
CA TYR A 617 -12.07 -18.27 22.79
C TYR A 617 -12.32 -17.43 24.05
N VAL A 618 -12.42 -16.10 23.90
CA VAL A 618 -12.70 -15.16 25.01
C VAL A 618 -14.09 -15.42 25.62
N HIS A 619 -15.04 -15.90 24.82
CA HIS A 619 -16.37 -16.33 25.29
C HIS A 619 -16.39 -17.73 25.93
N GLY A 620 -15.22 -18.31 26.24
CA GLY A 620 -15.09 -19.51 27.07
C GLY A 620 -15.06 -20.84 26.32
N LYS A 621 -14.93 -20.84 24.98
CA LYS A 621 -14.76 -22.10 24.21
C LYS A 621 -13.33 -22.61 24.31
N SER A 622 -13.15 -23.93 24.20
CA SER A 622 -11.81 -24.52 24.13
C SER A 622 -11.04 -24.02 22.89
N PRO A 623 -9.69 -23.97 22.90
CA PRO A 623 -8.91 -23.46 21.78
C PRO A 623 -9.28 -24.09 20.43
N LEU A 624 -9.47 -25.42 20.41
CA LEU A 624 -9.81 -26.15 19.18
C LEU A 624 -11.22 -25.84 18.69
N GLU A 625 -12.20 -25.73 19.59
CA GLU A 625 -13.58 -25.38 19.24
C GLU A 625 -13.69 -23.93 18.78
N ALA A 626 -12.93 -23.02 19.38
CA ALA A 626 -12.84 -21.62 18.98
C ALA A 626 -12.26 -21.48 17.57
N ILE A 627 -11.17 -22.20 17.25
CA ILE A 627 -10.58 -22.25 15.91
C ILE A 627 -11.60 -22.77 14.89
N ARG A 628 -12.26 -23.91 15.18
CA ARG A 628 -13.24 -24.53 14.27
C ARG A 628 -14.48 -23.65 14.06
N GLY A 629 -15.01 -23.08 15.14
CA GLY A 629 -16.18 -22.21 15.11
C GLY A 629 -15.91 -20.92 14.33
N GLY A 630 -14.82 -20.23 14.66
CA GLY A 630 -14.40 -19.01 13.98
C GLY A 630 -14.11 -19.25 12.49
N PHE A 631 -13.44 -20.36 12.15
CA PHE A 631 -13.15 -20.71 10.76
C PHE A 631 -14.41 -20.96 9.93
N VAL A 632 -15.38 -21.70 10.47
CA VAL A 632 -16.63 -22.01 9.73
C VAL A 632 -17.46 -20.75 9.50
N ALA A 633 -17.42 -19.79 10.41
CA ALA A 633 -18.12 -18.51 10.29
C ALA A 633 -17.43 -17.57 9.27
N SER A 634 -16.11 -17.41 9.36
CA SER A 634 -15.37 -16.43 8.54
C SER A 634 -14.86 -16.99 7.20
N GLY A 635 -14.67 -18.30 7.09
CA GLY A 635 -14.07 -18.97 5.93
C GLY A 635 -14.74 -18.67 4.58
N PRO A 636 -16.09 -18.65 4.46
CA PRO A 636 -16.76 -18.29 3.21
C PRO A 636 -16.46 -16.87 2.72
N VAL A 637 -16.34 -15.92 3.65
CA VAL A 637 -16.07 -14.51 3.31
C VAL A 637 -14.62 -14.35 2.86
N VAL A 638 -13.67 -14.96 3.57
CA VAL A 638 -12.24 -14.93 3.21
C VAL A 638 -12.00 -15.60 1.85
N MET A 639 -12.60 -16.77 1.59
CA MET A 639 -12.50 -17.44 0.29
C MET A 639 -13.06 -16.57 -0.83
N ALA A 640 -14.23 -15.96 -0.62
CA ALA A 640 -14.85 -15.07 -1.59
C ALA A 640 -13.94 -13.90 -1.97
N ALA A 641 -13.41 -13.20 -0.96
CA ALA A 641 -12.49 -12.09 -1.13
C ALA A 641 -11.21 -12.52 -1.89
N ALA A 642 -10.59 -13.63 -1.46
CA ALA A 642 -9.40 -14.18 -2.09
C ALA A 642 -9.62 -14.53 -3.57
N VAL A 643 -10.72 -15.22 -3.91
CA VAL A 643 -11.04 -15.58 -5.31
C VAL A 643 -11.23 -14.33 -6.17
N ILE A 644 -11.85 -13.28 -5.63
CA ILE A 644 -12.06 -12.03 -6.35
C ILE A 644 -10.72 -11.32 -6.60
N MET A 645 -9.88 -11.18 -5.58
CA MET A 645 -8.58 -10.52 -5.74
C MET A 645 -7.68 -11.30 -6.71
N VAL A 646 -7.64 -12.63 -6.61
CA VAL A 646 -6.90 -13.48 -7.55
C VAL A 646 -7.42 -13.27 -8.97
N ALA A 647 -8.75 -13.20 -9.18
CA ALA A 647 -9.32 -12.95 -10.50
C ALA A 647 -8.97 -11.56 -11.06
N VAL A 648 -8.99 -10.52 -10.21
CA VAL A 648 -8.63 -9.15 -10.62
C VAL A 648 -7.16 -9.08 -11.03
N PHE A 649 -6.24 -9.62 -10.22
CA PHE A 649 -4.81 -9.61 -10.57
C PHE A 649 -4.50 -10.52 -11.76
N ALA A 650 -5.05 -11.73 -11.79
CA ALA A 650 -4.83 -12.67 -12.91
C ALA A 650 -5.28 -12.09 -14.26
N PHE A 651 -6.20 -11.13 -14.25
CA PHE A 651 -6.65 -10.48 -15.47
C PHE A 651 -5.57 -9.58 -16.11
N PHE A 652 -4.73 -8.92 -15.31
CA PHE A 652 -3.64 -8.08 -15.82
C PHE A 652 -2.46 -8.90 -16.40
N VAL A 653 -2.48 -10.22 -16.24
CA VAL A 653 -1.37 -11.12 -16.65
C VAL A 653 -1.25 -11.30 -18.17
N PRO A 654 -2.31 -11.64 -18.94
CA PRO A 654 -2.13 -11.99 -20.35
C PRO A 654 -1.95 -10.75 -21.25
N GLN A 655 -2.42 -9.59 -20.79
CA GLN A 655 -2.60 -8.39 -21.61
C GLN A 655 -2.02 -7.10 -21.02
N GLY A 656 -1.46 -7.15 -19.80
CA GLY A 656 -0.74 -6.01 -19.26
C GLY A 656 0.51 -5.70 -20.09
N MET A 657 0.98 -4.45 -20.04
CA MET A 657 2.33 -4.10 -20.50
C MET A 657 3.35 -5.02 -19.84
N SER A 658 4.50 -5.22 -20.47
CA SER A 658 5.49 -6.21 -20.02
C SER A 658 6.01 -5.96 -18.60
N ALA A 659 6.01 -4.70 -18.14
CA ALA A 659 6.31 -4.35 -16.75
C ALA A 659 5.23 -4.79 -15.74
N ILE A 660 3.94 -4.81 -16.13
CA ILE A 660 2.82 -5.12 -15.24
C ILE A 660 2.60 -6.62 -15.11
N LYS A 661 2.75 -7.39 -16.20
CA LYS A 661 2.43 -8.83 -16.21
C LYS A 661 3.09 -9.58 -15.04
N PRO A 662 4.41 -9.39 -14.76
CA PRO A 662 5.06 -10.07 -13.64
C PRO A 662 4.49 -9.63 -12.29
N ILE A 663 4.18 -8.33 -12.11
CA ILE A 663 3.64 -7.79 -10.85
C ILE A 663 2.25 -8.36 -10.58
N ALA A 664 1.38 -8.30 -11.58
CA ALA A 664 0.02 -8.85 -11.53
C ALA A 664 0.04 -10.35 -11.23
N PHE A 665 0.91 -11.11 -11.90
CA PHE A 665 1.05 -12.55 -11.66
C PHE A 665 1.56 -12.83 -10.25
N ALA A 666 2.60 -12.14 -9.81
CA ALA A 666 3.17 -12.29 -8.47
C ALA A 666 2.14 -11.98 -7.38
N LEU A 667 1.33 -10.94 -7.56
CA LEU A 667 0.24 -10.59 -6.64
C LEU A 667 -0.87 -11.66 -6.65
N ALA A 668 -1.29 -12.13 -7.83
CA ALA A 668 -2.31 -13.18 -7.95
C ALA A 668 -1.87 -14.47 -7.25
N VAL A 669 -0.64 -14.94 -7.51
CA VAL A 669 -0.08 -16.14 -6.88
C VAL A 669 0.13 -15.91 -5.38
N GLY A 670 0.71 -14.77 -5.00
CA GLY A 670 0.97 -14.42 -3.61
C GLY A 670 -0.31 -14.40 -2.78
N VAL A 671 -1.37 -13.75 -3.26
CA VAL A 671 -2.68 -13.75 -2.61
C VAL A 671 -3.29 -15.16 -2.56
N ALA A 672 -3.21 -15.94 -3.63
CA ALA A 672 -3.75 -17.30 -3.65
C ALA A 672 -3.04 -18.22 -2.64
N VAL A 673 -1.71 -18.21 -2.64
CA VAL A 673 -0.87 -18.97 -1.71
C VAL A 673 -1.18 -18.56 -0.28
N ASP A 674 -1.20 -17.25 -0.04
CA ASP A 674 -1.44 -16.69 1.28
C ASP A 674 -2.83 -17.02 1.81
N ALA A 675 -3.88 -16.84 1.01
CA ALA A 675 -5.25 -17.13 1.41
C ALA A 675 -5.47 -18.64 1.65
N PHE A 676 -5.08 -19.50 0.70
CA PHE A 676 -5.47 -20.92 0.74
C PHE A 676 -4.47 -21.80 1.49
N LEU A 677 -3.17 -21.64 1.23
CA LEU A 677 -2.14 -22.48 1.85
C LEU A 677 -1.74 -21.95 3.23
N VAL A 678 -1.59 -20.63 3.38
CA VAL A 678 -1.18 -20.06 4.67
C VAL A 678 -2.39 -19.88 5.59
N ARG A 679 -3.34 -19.02 5.27
CA ARG A 679 -4.43 -18.64 6.19
C ARG A 679 -5.44 -19.74 6.41
N MET A 680 -5.91 -20.37 5.34
CA MET A 680 -6.97 -21.37 5.48
C MET A 680 -6.43 -22.74 5.94
N THR A 681 -5.12 -22.99 5.79
CA THR A 681 -4.53 -24.31 6.02
C THR A 681 -3.43 -24.30 7.09
N LEU A 682 -2.35 -23.53 6.92
CA LEU A 682 -1.23 -23.48 7.87
C LEU A 682 -1.64 -22.84 9.20
N VAL A 683 -2.37 -21.72 9.18
CA VAL A 683 -2.73 -20.96 10.40
C VAL A 683 -3.56 -21.79 11.39
N PRO A 684 -4.67 -22.46 11.00
CA PRO A 684 -5.42 -23.32 11.91
C PRO A 684 -4.59 -24.47 12.46
N ALA A 685 -3.68 -25.05 11.67
CA ALA A 685 -2.81 -26.14 12.09
C ALA A 685 -1.79 -25.67 13.15
N VAL A 686 -1.16 -24.51 12.94
CA VAL A 686 -0.22 -23.90 13.89
C VAL A 686 -0.94 -23.50 15.18
N LEU A 687 -2.12 -22.89 15.09
CA LEU A 687 -2.90 -22.51 16.28
C LEU A 687 -3.37 -23.75 17.07
N ALA A 688 -3.77 -24.82 16.38
CA ALA A 688 -4.13 -26.08 17.03
C ALA A 688 -2.93 -26.71 17.76
N LEU A 689 -1.71 -26.57 17.23
CA LEU A 689 -0.48 -27.04 17.87
C LEU A 689 -0.10 -26.20 19.10
N LEU A 690 -0.27 -24.87 19.02
CA LEU A 690 0.05 -23.94 20.10
C LEU A 690 -0.96 -23.97 21.26
N GLY A 691 -2.23 -24.30 20.98
CA GLY A 691 -3.29 -24.38 21.98
C GLY A 691 -3.47 -23.04 22.72
N GLU A 692 -3.52 -23.08 24.05
CA GLU A 692 -3.68 -21.88 24.90
C GLU A 692 -2.52 -20.89 24.76
N ARG A 693 -1.31 -21.36 24.44
CA ARG A 693 -0.13 -20.50 24.28
C ARG A 693 -0.29 -19.53 23.11
N ALA A 694 -1.13 -19.85 22.14
CA ALA A 694 -1.41 -18.95 21.01
C ALA A 694 -1.95 -17.59 21.45
N TRP A 695 -2.62 -17.52 22.61
CA TRP A 695 -3.29 -16.31 23.12
C TRP A 695 -2.55 -15.64 24.27
N TRP A 696 -1.29 -16.04 24.51
CA TRP A 696 -0.49 -15.54 25.63
C TRP A 696 0.21 -14.21 25.30
N LEU A 697 0.24 -13.31 26.29
CA LEU A 697 0.95 -12.03 26.26
C LEU A 697 1.65 -11.76 27.61
N PRO A 698 2.91 -11.30 27.62
CA PRO A 698 3.57 -10.82 28.84
C PRO A 698 2.88 -9.58 29.42
N LYS A 699 2.70 -9.51 30.75
CA LYS A 699 2.06 -8.38 31.45
C LYS A 699 2.74 -7.02 31.21
N TRP A 700 4.06 -7.00 31.04
CA TRP A 700 4.80 -5.76 30.77
C TRP A 700 4.49 -5.23 29.36
N LEU A 701 4.31 -6.12 28.39
CA LEU A 701 4.00 -5.78 27.02
C LEU A 701 2.52 -5.34 26.88
N ASP A 702 1.62 -5.99 27.61
CA ASP A 702 0.20 -5.59 27.68
C ASP A 702 0.00 -4.15 28.22
N ARG A 703 0.89 -3.69 29.09
CA ARG A 703 0.88 -2.29 29.59
C ARG A 703 1.41 -1.27 28.59
N LEU A 704 2.34 -1.66 27.71
CA LEU A 704 2.91 -0.76 26.69
C LEU A 704 2.04 -0.70 25.43
N LEU A 705 1.33 -1.77 25.08
CA LEU A 705 0.57 -1.86 23.84
C LEU A 705 -0.74 -1.06 23.92
N PRO A 706 -1.04 -0.20 22.92
CA PRO A 706 -2.29 0.53 22.85
C PRO A 706 -3.50 -0.42 22.65
N THR A 707 -4.66 -0.02 23.18
CA THR A 707 -5.93 -0.73 22.99
C THR A 707 -6.64 -0.25 21.73
N PHE A 708 -6.83 -1.14 20.75
CA PHE A 708 -7.62 -0.85 19.55
C PHE A 708 -8.93 -1.64 19.56
N ASP A 709 -10.06 -0.92 19.45
CA ASP A 709 -11.38 -1.54 19.23
C ASP A 709 -11.59 -1.80 17.73
N VAL A 710 -11.08 -2.94 17.26
CA VAL A 710 -11.13 -3.34 15.84
C VAL A 710 -12.51 -3.91 15.46
N GLU A 711 -13.18 -4.60 16.38
CA GLU A 711 -14.44 -5.33 16.11
C GLU A 711 -15.71 -4.57 16.52
N GLY A 712 -15.56 -3.42 17.19
CA GLY A 712 -16.69 -2.64 17.68
C GLY A 712 -17.31 -3.21 18.94
N GLU A 713 -16.52 -3.78 19.85
CA GLU A 713 -16.99 -4.25 21.16
C GLU A 713 -17.63 -3.12 21.98
N VAL A 714 -17.10 -1.90 21.82
CA VAL A 714 -17.69 -0.70 22.42
C VAL A 714 -19.10 -0.47 21.87
N LEU A 715 -19.27 -0.57 20.55
CA LEU A 715 -20.56 -0.39 19.89
C LEU A 715 -21.54 -1.51 20.25
N SER A 716 -21.11 -2.77 20.27
CA SER A 716 -21.97 -3.91 20.62
C SER A 716 -22.47 -3.79 22.06
N THR A 717 -21.60 -3.38 22.98
CA THR A 717 -21.94 -3.13 24.40
C THR A 717 -22.88 -1.92 24.54
N GLU A 718 -22.62 -0.81 23.85
CA GLU A 718 -23.52 0.35 23.84
C GLU A 718 -24.91 0.00 23.29
N MET A 719 -24.98 -0.83 22.24
CA MET A 719 -26.24 -1.29 21.67
C MET A 719 -26.99 -2.24 22.61
N ALA A 720 -26.29 -3.23 23.19
CA ALA A 720 -26.88 -4.17 24.15
C ALA A 720 -27.44 -3.43 25.38
N LEU A 721 -26.75 -2.37 25.80
CA LEU A 721 -27.13 -1.54 26.94
C LEU A 721 -27.86 -0.26 26.51
N LYS A 722 -28.35 -0.14 25.27
CA LYS A 722 -29.00 1.09 24.78
C LYS A 722 -30.15 1.50 25.69
N GLY A 723 -30.94 0.53 26.15
CA GLY A 723 -32.06 0.73 27.07
C GLY A 723 -31.72 0.66 28.56
N TRP A 724 -30.47 0.40 28.97
CA TRP A 724 -30.09 0.28 30.38
C TRP A 724 -29.59 1.63 30.96
N PRO A 725 -29.92 2.00 32.20
CA PRO A 725 -30.85 1.35 33.13
C PRO A 725 -32.34 1.50 32.76
N GLY A 726 -32.69 2.41 31.84
CA GLY A 726 -34.05 2.54 31.31
C GLY A 726 -35.01 3.37 32.16
N ASP A 727 -34.49 4.07 33.17
CA ASP A 727 -35.27 4.78 34.19
C ASP A 727 -35.04 6.30 34.19
N GLY A 728 -34.34 6.84 33.18
CA GLY A 728 -34.08 8.28 33.04
C GLY A 728 -32.97 8.83 33.95
N SER A 729 -32.21 7.97 34.63
CA SER A 729 -31.08 8.39 35.48
C SER A 729 -30.00 9.14 34.69
N LEU A 730 -29.48 10.22 35.27
CA LEU A 730 -28.33 10.97 34.75
C LEU A 730 -27.00 10.26 35.06
N LEU A 731 -26.93 9.54 36.18
CA LEU A 731 -25.83 8.66 36.56
C LEU A 731 -26.42 7.37 37.11
N TYR A 732 -25.92 6.23 36.64
CA TYR A 732 -26.22 4.93 37.23
C TYR A 732 -24.96 4.07 37.16
N ALA A 733 -24.40 3.73 38.31
CA ALA A 733 -23.24 2.86 38.48
C ALA A 733 -23.66 1.60 39.24
N GLU A 734 -23.20 0.45 38.75
CA GLU A 734 -23.45 -0.87 39.31
C GLU A 734 -22.11 -1.59 39.46
N GLY A 735 -21.67 -1.76 40.71
CA GLY A 735 -20.43 -2.43 41.09
C GLY A 735 -19.15 -1.83 40.48
N LEU A 736 -19.13 -0.53 40.17
CA LEU A 736 -18.00 0.11 39.48
C LEU A 736 -16.76 0.15 40.38
N THR A 737 -15.63 -0.41 39.95
CA THR A 737 -14.41 -0.55 40.77
C THR A 737 -13.20 0.08 40.10
N VAL A 738 -12.24 0.53 40.91
CA VAL A 738 -10.90 0.93 40.47
C VAL A 738 -9.88 0.23 41.35
N ASP A 739 -9.11 -0.69 40.76
CA ASP A 739 -8.16 -1.53 41.47
C ASP A 739 -7.15 -0.69 42.28
N GLY A 740 -7.00 -1.03 43.56
CA GLY A 740 -6.13 -0.32 44.50
C GLY A 740 -6.56 1.11 44.89
N VAL A 741 -7.68 1.64 44.38
CA VAL A 741 -8.13 3.02 44.66
C VAL A 741 -9.52 3.06 45.31
N VAL A 742 -10.52 2.39 44.72
CA VAL A 742 -11.92 2.47 45.15
C VAL A 742 -12.61 1.11 45.02
N GLY A 743 -13.34 0.70 46.06
CA GLY A 743 -14.20 -0.49 46.05
C GLY A 743 -15.42 -0.34 45.13
N PRO A 744 -16.35 -1.32 45.11
CA PRO A 744 -17.50 -1.29 44.20
C PRO A 744 -18.44 -0.12 44.50
N ILE A 745 -18.66 0.72 43.50
CA ILE A 745 -19.53 1.90 43.56
C ILE A 745 -20.89 1.55 42.95
N ASP A 746 -21.91 1.65 43.77
CA ASP A 746 -23.33 1.57 43.40
C ASP A 746 -23.98 2.93 43.66
N LEU A 747 -24.17 3.73 42.61
CA LEU A 747 -24.66 5.10 42.73
C LEU A 747 -25.68 5.41 41.63
N LYS A 748 -26.79 6.03 42.02
CA LYS A 748 -27.83 6.49 41.09
C LYS A 748 -28.14 7.95 41.32
N LEU A 749 -28.11 8.75 40.26
CA LEU A 749 -28.53 10.16 40.26
C LEU A 749 -29.61 10.39 39.19
N VAL A 750 -30.67 11.08 39.59
CA VAL A 750 -31.73 11.61 38.73
C VAL A 750 -31.62 13.14 38.62
N PRO A 751 -32.26 13.77 37.61
CA PRO A 751 -32.30 15.24 37.54
C PRO A 751 -32.82 15.85 38.84
N GLY A 752 -32.16 16.91 39.31
CA GLY A 752 -32.44 17.60 40.56
C GLY A 752 -31.66 17.10 41.78
N ASN A 753 -30.93 15.99 41.67
CA ASN A 753 -30.18 15.44 42.82
C ASN A 753 -28.95 16.27 43.19
N VAL A 754 -28.77 16.49 44.49
CA VAL A 754 -27.53 16.95 45.12
C VAL A 754 -27.09 15.90 46.14
N ILE A 755 -26.06 15.14 45.84
CA ILE A 755 -25.56 14.05 46.69
C ILE A 755 -24.19 14.41 47.28
N GLY A 756 -24.00 14.15 48.57
CA GLY A 756 -22.69 14.20 49.22
C GLY A 756 -21.89 12.93 48.95
N LEU A 757 -20.64 13.04 48.49
CA LEU A 757 -19.70 11.92 48.36
C LEU A 757 -18.61 12.05 49.43
N VAL A 758 -18.71 11.27 50.50
CA VAL A 758 -17.88 11.45 51.70
C VAL A 758 -16.85 10.33 51.82
N GLY A 759 -15.61 10.64 52.15
CA GLY A 759 -14.57 9.64 52.42
C GLY A 759 -13.16 10.21 52.42
N PRO A 760 -12.14 9.37 52.66
CA PRO A 760 -10.75 9.78 52.52
C PRO A 760 -10.46 10.24 51.09
N VAL A 761 -9.56 11.21 50.92
CA VAL A 761 -9.24 11.84 49.62
C VAL A 761 -9.02 10.81 48.52
N GLY A 762 -8.22 9.76 48.76
CA GLY A 762 -7.99 8.71 47.77
C GLY A 762 -9.26 7.99 47.28
N ALA A 763 -10.20 7.69 48.18
CA ALA A 763 -11.44 6.98 47.83
C ALA A 763 -12.48 7.91 47.19
N ARG A 764 -12.70 9.12 47.74
CA ARG A 764 -13.70 10.06 47.22
C ARG A 764 -13.28 10.64 45.87
N THR A 765 -12.02 11.06 45.74
CA THR A 765 -11.45 11.65 44.52
C THR A 765 -11.31 10.57 43.46
N GLY A 766 -10.88 9.37 43.86
CA GLY A 766 -10.89 8.20 42.99
C GLY A 766 -12.28 7.90 42.42
N ALA A 767 -13.32 7.94 43.26
CA ALA A 767 -14.70 7.68 42.82
C ALA A 767 -15.23 8.77 41.90
N ALA A 768 -14.98 10.05 42.22
CA ALA A 768 -15.37 11.18 41.39
C ALA A 768 -14.64 11.21 40.03
N LEU A 769 -13.35 10.89 40.01
CA LEU A 769 -12.58 10.76 38.77
C LEU A 769 -13.04 9.56 37.94
N ALA A 770 -13.34 8.41 38.57
CA ALA A 770 -13.85 7.23 37.89
C ALA A 770 -15.23 7.49 37.24
N LEU A 771 -16.19 8.00 38.01
CA LEU A 771 -17.54 8.30 37.54
C LEU A 771 -17.59 9.44 36.51
N SER A 772 -16.63 10.36 36.56
CA SER A 772 -16.51 11.42 35.55
C SER A 772 -15.71 10.98 34.30
N GLY A 773 -15.29 9.72 34.25
CA GLY A 773 -14.56 9.10 33.14
C GLY A 773 -13.08 9.48 33.07
N ARG A 774 -12.54 10.17 34.09
CA ARG A 774 -11.15 10.67 34.16
C ARG A 774 -10.18 9.65 34.77
N LEU A 775 -10.69 8.61 35.44
CA LEU A 775 -9.91 7.47 35.94
C LEU A 775 -10.41 6.17 35.28
N GLU A 776 -9.48 5.27 34.94
CA GLU A 776 -9.82 4.00 34.29
C GLU A 776 -10.41 3.01 35.29
N THR A 777 -11.56 2.41 34.94
CA THR A 777 -12.30 1.50 35.82
C THR A 777 -11.95 0.06 35.50
N THR A 778 -11.69 -0.74 36.53
CA THR A 778 -11.22 -2.13 36.40
C THR A 778 -12.32 -3.17 36.49
N GLY A 779 -13.53 -2.77 36.89
CA GLY A 779 -14.70 -3.65 36.96
C GLY A 779 -16.01 -2.89 37.17
N GLY A 780 -17.12 -3.60 37.03
CA GLY A 780 -18.46 -3.02 37.06
C GLY A 780 -18.81 -2.22 35.81
N ARG A 781 -19.95 -1.53 35.84
CA ARG A 781 -20.45 -0.73 34.72
C ARG A 781 -21.12 0.54 35.23
N ALA A 782 -21.03 1.62 34.46
CA ALA A 782 -21.79 2.82 34.76
C ALA A 782 -22.30 3.51 33.49
N ARG A 783 -23.37 4.27 33.59
CA ARG A 783 -23.83 5.20 32.56
C ARG A 783 -23.94 6.59 33.16
N VAL A 784 -23.16 7.54 32.66
CA VAL A 784 -23.05 8.90 33.20
C VAL A 784 -23.25 9.92 32.09
N ALA A 785 -24.23 10.81 32.26
CA ALA A 785 -24.66 11.78 31.24
C ALA A 785 -24.89 11.13 29.85
N GLY A 786 -25.45 9.91 29.87
CA GLY A 786 -25.72 9.10 28.69
C GLY A 786 -24.50 8.43 28.04
N ALA A 787 -23.30 8.52 28.63
CA ALA A 787 -22.10 7.82 28.19
C ALA A 787 -21.85 6.57 29.06
N LEU A 788 -21.56 5.43 28.45
CA LEU A 788 -21.29 4.17 29.17
C LEU A 788 -19.81 4.13 29.62
N LEU A 789 -19.51 3.70 30.83
CA LEU A 789 -18.17 3.54 31.38
C LEU A 789 -17.84 2.05 31.54
N PRO A 790 -16.59 1.63 31.21
CA PRO A 790 -15.46 2.45 30.77
C PRO A 790 -15.47 2.88 29.29
N GLN A 791 -16.28 2.25 28.44
CA GLN A 791 -16.09 2.24 26.98
C GLN A 791 -16.25 3.63 26.30
N ALA A 792 -17.07 4.52 26.86
CA ALA A 792 -17.31 5.88 26.38
C ALA A 792 -16.82 6.97 27.37
N ALA A 793 -15.75 6.68 28.12
CA ALA A 793 -15.16 7.60 29.10
C ALA A 793 -14.84 9.00 28.52
N GLY A 794 -14.36 9.09 27.28
CA GLY A 794 -14.10 10.38 26.62
C GLY A 794 -15.38 11.23 26.44
N ASN A 795 -16.52 10.61 26.17
CA ASN A 795 -17.82 11.30 26.09
C ASN A 795 -18.30 11.72 27.48
N ALA A 796 -18.10 10.89 28.50
CA ALA A 796 -18.37 11.25 29.89
C ALA A 796 -17.54 12.47 30.30
N ARG A 797 -16.22 12.49 30.04
CA ARG A 797 -15.34 13.63 30.35
C ARG A 797 -15.81 14.95 29.74
N ARG A 798 -16.33 14.92 28.51
CA ARG A 798 -16.85 16.11 27.81
C ARG A 798 -18.20 16.60 28.33
N ARG A 799 -19.00 15.73 28.95
CA ARG A 799 -20.38 16.02 29.40
C ARG A 799 -20.50 16.19 30.91
N VAL A 800 -19.51 15.70 31.66
CA VAL A 800 -19.46 15.72 33.12
C VAL A 800 -18.40 16.72 33.57
N THR A 801 -18.85 17.72 34.31
CA THR A 801 -17.96 18.69 34.95
C THR A 801 -17.31 18.03 36.16
N TYR A 802 -15.99 18.19 36.29
CA TYR A 802 -15.23 17.83 37.48
C TYR A 802 -14.37 19.03 37.83
N LEU A 803 -14.53 19.54 39.05
CA LEU A 803 -13.77 20.65 39.59
C LEU A 803 -13.23 20.22 40.95
N ASP A 804 -11.91 20.26 41.13
CA ASP A 804 -11.28 20.00 42.42
C ASP A 804 -10.78 21.31 43.02
N LEU A 805 -11.41 21.74 44.10
CA LEU A 805 -11.11 23.03 44.73
C LEU A 805 -9.75 23.04 45.44
N ALA A 806 -9.12 21.89 45.66
CA ALA A 806 -7.75 21.83 46.22
C ALA A 806 -6.67 22.29 45.23
N HIS A 807 -6.99 22.32 43.93
CA HIS A 807 -6.05 22.64 42.85
C HIS A 807 -6.36 23.99 42.17
N VAL A 808 -7.12 24.87 42.83
CA VAL A 808 -7.48 26.18 42.28
C VAL A 808 -7.13 27.29 43.26
N ASP A 809 -6.52 28.35 42.75
CA ASP A 809 -6.02 29.48 43.56
C ASP A 809 -7.16 30.29 44.22
N ASP A 810 -8.28 30.48 43.51
CA ASP A 810 -9.48 31.17 44.01
C ASP A 810 -10.74 30.29 43.80
N PRO A 811 -11.18 29.56 44.85
CA PRO A 811 -12.37 28.72 44.80
C PRO A 811 -13.66 29.48 44.43
N ALA A 812 -13.83 30.73 44.88
CA ALA A 812 -15.05 31.50 44.62
C ALA A 812 -15.14 31.87 43.13
N LEU A 813 -14.04 32.34 42.55
CA LEU A 813 -13.95 32.66 41.13
C LEU A 813 -14.12 31.41 40.26
N ALA A 814 -13.51 30.29 40.64
CA ALA A 814 -13.60 29.02 39.91
C ALA A 814 -15.03 28.49 39.84
N LEU A 815 -15.75 28.51 40.97
CA LEU A 815 -17.15 28.09 41.06
C LEU A 815 -18.08 29.04 40.26
N ALA A 816 -17.77 30.34 40.25
CA ALA A 816 -18.54 31.34 39.50
C ALA A 816 -18.36 31.20 37.98
N GLN A 817 -17.14 30.92 37.51
CA GLN A 817 -16.82 30.79 36.08
C GLN A 817 -17.09 29.40 35.49
N THR A 818 -17.28 28.39 36.34
CA THR A 818 -17.56 27.03 35.88
C THR A 818 -18.90 26.99 35.15
N ASN A 819 -18.87 26.54 33.89
CA ASN A 819 -20.05 26.20 33.10
C ASN A 819 -20.36 24.70 33.29
N PRO A 820 -21.36 24.33 34.10
CA PRO A 820 -21.55 22.95 34.47
C PRO A 820 -22.27 22.15 33.38
N GLY A 821 -21.83 20.92 33.16
CA GLY A 821 -22.56 19.91 32.40
C GLY A 821 -23.78 19.39 33.17
N ARG A 822 -24.49 18.40 32.61
CA ARG A 822 -25.69 17.81 33.25
C ARG A 822 -25.37 17.03 34.53
N VAL A 823 -24.11 16.64 34.72
CA VAL A 823 -23.62 16.07 35.97
C VAL A 823 -22.35 16.82 36.35
N ALA A 824 -22.28 17.30 37.60
CA ALA A 824 -21.12 18.04 38.11
C ALA A 824 -20.59 17.38 39.39
N PHE A 825 -19.29 17.09 39.42
CA PHE A 825 -18.55 16.67 40.59
C PHE A 825 -17.71 17.84 41.08
N ILE A 826 -17.97 18.30 42.31
CA ILE A 826 -17.17 19.32 42.98
C ILE A 826 -16.42 18.62 44.12
N ASP A 827 -15.11 18.48 43.99
CA ASP A 827 -14.25 17.83 44.98
C ASP A 827 -13.63 18.86 45.93
N SER A 828 -13.23 18.39 47.10
CA SER A 828 -12.59 19.19 48.15
C SER A 828 -13.45 20.36 48.65
N VAL A 829 -14.76 20.12 48.81
CA VAL A 829 -15.72 21.12 49.33
C VAL A 829 -15.36 21.58 50.74
N ASP A 830 -14.59 20.78 51.50
CA ASP A 830 -14.07 21.13 52.82
C ASP A 830 -13.26 22.44 52.82
N LEU A 831 -12.73 22.86 51.67
CA LEU A 831 -11.93 24.09 51.51
C LEU A 831 -12.79 25.35 51.30
N VAL A 832 -14.12 25.21 51.18
CA VAL A 832 -15.07 26.32 51.00
C VAL A 832 -15.37 26.99 52.35
N THR A 833 -14.40 27.77 52.83
CA THR A 833 -14.47 28.42 54.15
C THR A 833 -14.95 29.87 54.09
N THR A 834 -14.83 30.53 52.94
CA THR A 834 -15.22 31.95 52.79
C THR A 834 -16.71 32.10 52.43
N PRO A 835 -17.39 33.16 52.89
CA PRO A 835 -18.79 33.43 52.53
C PRO A 835 -19.01 33.57 51.02
N GLU A 836 -18.04 34.17 50.32
CA GLU A 836 -18.08 34.36 48.87
C GLU A 836 -18.01 33.02 48.11
N ALA A 837 -17.09 32.13 48.50
CA ALA A 837 -16.99 30.79 47.89
C ALA A 837 -18.24 29.94 48.19
N ARG A 838 -18.81 30.08 49.39
CA ARG A 838 -20.05 29.38 49.78
C ARG A 838 -21.25 29.87 48.96
N ALA A 839 -21.37 31.18 48.75
CA ALA A 839 -22.38 31.76 47.87
C ALA A 839 -22.20 31.29 46.41
N ALA A 840 -20.96 31.25 45.92
CA ALA A 840 -20.65 30.77 44.57
C ALA A 840 -20.96 29.29 44.39
N LEU A 841 -20.68 28.44 45.39
CA LEU A 841 -21.00 27.02 45.39
C LEU A 841 -22.52 26.80 45.35
N ASN A 842 -23.28 27.47 46.22
CA ASN A 842 -24.74 27.38 46.24
C ASN A 842 -25.34 27.85 44.91
N ALA A 843 -24.83 28.95 44.35
CA ALA A 843 -25.27 29.42 43.04
C ALA A 843 -24.96 28.42 41.92
N LEU A 844 -23.83 27.69 41.98
CA LEU A 844 -23.51 26.62 41.03
C LEU A 844 -24.46 25.44 41.20
N VAL A 845 -24.73 25.01 42.43
CA VAL A 845 -25.67 23.94 42.75
C VAL A 845 -27.05 24.27 42.19
N ASP A 846 -27.57 25.47 42.44
CA ASP A 846 -28.87 25.91 41.95
C ASP A 846 -28.95 25.94 40.42
N ARG A 847 -27.87 26.37 39.74
CA ARG A 847 -27.79 26.35 38.26
C ARG A 847 -27.88 24.94 37.70
N VAL A 848 -27.24 23.96 38.34
CA VAL A 848 -27.24 22.56 37.87
C VAL A 848 -28.53 21.84 38.24
N ARG A 849 -29.09 22.12 39.43
CA ARG A 849 -30.26 21.42 39.97
C ARG A 849 -31.50 21.53 39.08
N ALA A 850 -31.61 22.58 38.26
CA ALA A 850 -32.74 22.77 37.36
C ALA A 850 -32.91 21.61 36.34
N ASP A 851 -31.81 21.10 35.77
CA ASP A 851 -31.85 20.12 34.65
C ASP A 851 -30.77 19.01 34.75
N GLY A 852 -30.03 18.97 35.86
CA GLY A 852 -28.84 18.15 36.08
C GLY A 852 -28.73 17.58 37.50
N ALA A 853 -27.57 16.99 37.84
CA ALA A 853 -27.27 16.47 39.17
C ALA A 853 -25.87 16.93 39.64
N VAL A 854 -25.73 17.15 40.94
CA VAL A 854 -24.47 17.59 41.57
C VAL A 854 -24.01 16.57 42.59
N VAL A 855 -22.72 16.29 42.59
CA VAL A 855 -22.03 15.49 43.61
C VAL A 855 -21.01 16.38 44.32
N LEU A 856 -21.20 16.60 45.61
CA LEU A 856 -20.32 17.39 46.46
C LEU A 856 -19.42 16.45 47.25
N CYS A 857 -18.12 16.48 47.01
CA CYS A 857 -17.17 15.57 47.66
C CYS A 857 -16.49 16.26 48.85
N ALA A 858 -16.58 15.61 50.01
CA ALA A 858 -16.10 16.14 51.29
C ALA A 858 -15.42 15.04 52.12
N ALA A 859 -14.65 15.44 53.13
CA ALA A 859 -13.87 14.51 53.95
C ALA A 859 -14.76 13.82 54.98
N VAL A 860 -15.70 14.60 55.53
CA VAL A 860 -16.69 14.18 56.52
C VAL A 860 -18.03 14.84 56.19
N GLU A 861 -19.13 14.20 56.56
CA GLU A 861 -20.50 14.69 56.33
C GLU A 861 -20.76 16.09 56.92
N ASP A 862 -20.13 16.41 58.05
CA ASP A 862 -20.25 17.72 58.72
C ASP A 862 -19.89 18.90 57.81
N HIS A 863 -18.94 18.71 56.88
CA HIS A 863 -18.54 19.75 55.91
C HIS A 863 -19.61 20.02 54.84
N LEU A 864 -20.66 19.19 54.78
CA LEU A 864 -21.79 19.35 53.86
C LEU A 864 -23.07 19.81 54.56
N ALA A 865 -23.05 20.00 55.89
CA ALA A 865 -24.24 20.33 56.69
C ALA A 865 -24.91 21.64 56.29
N ASP A 866 -24.15 22.57 55.70
CA ASP A 866 -24.65 23.87 55.21
C ASP A 866 -25.35 23.79 53.84
N HIS A 867 -25.44 22.60 53.23
CA HIS A 867 -26.03 22.37 51.91
C HIS A 867 -27.28 21.48 51.97
N THR A 868 -28.27 21.76 51.11
CA THR A 868 -29.47 20.91 51.00
C THR A 868 -29.15 19.68 50.16
N LEU A 869 -28.79 18.58 50.85
CA LEU A 869 -28.50 17.30 50.22
C LEU A 869 -29.75 16.41 50.13
N ASP A 870 -29.87 15.68 49.03
CA ASP A 870 -30.88 14.63 48.85
C ASP A 870 -30.39 13.26 49.38
N GLY A 871 -29.10 13.16 49.72
CA GLY A 871 -28.49 11.97 50.31
C GLY A 871 -26.96 12.08 50.43
N VAL A 872 -26.37 11.21 51.23
CA VAL A 872 -24.91 11.10 51.43
C VAL A 872 -24.47 9.67 51.09
N TYR A 873 -23.44 9.56 50.25
CA TYR A 873 -22.84 8.31 49.80
C TYR A 873 -21.40 8.24 50.33
N ALA A 874 -21.08 7.20 51.09
CA ALA A 874 -19.73 6.96 51.57
C ALA A 874 -18.90 6.28 50.48
N ALA A 875 -17.79 6.91 50.06
CA ALA A 875 -16.89 6.35 49.06
C ALA A 875 -16.25 5.06 49.60
N PRO A 876 -16.39 3.92 48.91
CA PRO A 876 -15.87 2.64 49.39
C PRO A 876 -14.33 2.65 49.35
N SER A 877 -13.71 2.70 50.52
CA SER A 877 -12.25 2.67 50.68
C SER A 877 -11.75 1.22 50.68
N ILE A 878 -10.68 0.95 49.94
CA ILE A 878 -9.95 -0.31 50.03
C ILE A 878 -9.00 -0.18 51.23
N ALA A 879 -9.25 -0.93 52.30
CA ALA A 879 -8.30 -1.02 53.40
C ALA A 879 -6.99 -1.63 52.87
N HIS A 880 -5.87 -0.93 53.01
CA HIS A 880 -4.56 -1.55 52.84
C HIS A 880 -4.42 -2.64 53.91
N GLU A 881 -4.58 -3.90 53.53
CA GLU A 881 -4.13 -5.03 54.35
C GLU A 881 -2.61 -4.95 54.50
N GLY A 882 -2.17 -4.38 55.63
CA GLY A 882 -0.99 -4.82 56.35
C GLY A 882 0.36 -4.65 55.66
N SER A 883 0.85 -3.41 55.58
CA SER A 883 2.26 -3.16 55.91
C SER A 883 2.46 -3.43 57.39
N ARG A 884 2.70 -4.69 57.77
CA ARG A 884 3.34 -5.00 59.06
C ARG A 884 4.85 -4.92 58.86
N ALA A 885 5.45 -4.11 59.72
CA ALA A 885 6.87 -3.76 59.82
C ALA A 885 7.84 -4.94 59.80
#